data_AF-A0A857IPG9-F1
#
_entry.id   AF-A0A857IPG9-F1
#
_cell.length_a   1.000
_cell.length_b   1.000
_cell.length_c   1.000
_cell.angle_alpha   90.00
_cell.angle_beta   90.00
_cell.angle_gamma   90.00
#
_symmetry.space_group_name_H-M   'P 1'
#
loop_
_entity.id
_entity.type
_entity.pdbx_description
1 polymer ?
#
loop_
_entity_poly.entity_id
_entity_poly.type
_entity_poly.pdbx_seq_one_letter_code
_entity_poly.pdbx_strand_id
1 'polypeptide(L)'
;MNKLLVVQTCGTTSEHASTFGSLIQIPQTFAKKLPDLEAKLNTALESGDIFAQQSAQELLPLVQQAKLLGKQYDAVIANPPYMGSKFYAPALKKFIESNYKVAKGDLYTCFMVRNEYLAKTGALIGMITIPNWMFLSSYEDLRAWLFEKTNLQTMSHNGRGVFGSDFGSCAFVFQKYPLLDYKGAYKRLFEKQGSVSSNEELDNTFKLSKCFYASVSDFKKIPGSPVVYWVSANCREVFTLFNNLGSFSTTRKGMATGLNEEFVRCWFEVNNNKLGFNYSSRKEASISQKKWFPYANGGEYKKWYGNYIDVVNWENDGHRLQTEKHDKDERIRAVNLNLEYIFSEGLSWTSITSSFFSIRYLPKGFLFSSASNAFFLKESSNLKIPLALLNSRVSEYILKILSPSLNANPGDIAKIPFIELDCDKNIQKILTISKKDWDSYETSWDFTQNPIIRMEQPNLEQAFNTWQQQNADAVAEMKRLEEENNKLFIDAYGLQDELTPDVPDEQITLTRADREKDSQRLVSYAIGCMMGRYSLDEPGLIYAHAGNQDFDASRYQIFPADADGIIPLTEMHWFEDDATHRIQEFLTAVWGKDTLDTNMQWLAESLDKKASETAEDTIRRYLASKFYKDHMQTYKKRPIYWLFSSGKQGAFQALVYLHRYNESTLARMRTEYVMPLISKMSAMANSLESEIENSDSAAEIKRKEKELQNLHKQQAELSTFEEKLRHYADQRISLDLDDGVKVNYGKFGDLLAEVKAVTGEK
;
A
#
# COMPACT_ATOMS: atom_id res chain seq x y z
N MET A 1 33.66 -39.24 41.25
CA MET A 1 33.00 -38.06 40.65
C MET A 1 32.94 -38.08 39.11
N ASN A 2 34.04 -38.36 38.38
CA ASN A 2 34.02 -38.29 36.91
C ASN A 2 33.19 -39.35 36.14
N LYS A 3 32.83 -40.51 36.73
CA LYS A 3 32.02 -41.55 36.05
C LYS A 3 30.51 -41.29 36.12
N LEU A 4 30.02 -40.63 37.16
CA LEU A 4 28.59 -40.28 37.29
C LEU A 4 28.20 -39.14 36.32
N LEU A 5 29.10 -38.19 36.11
CA LEU A 5 28.92 -37.10 35.15
C LEU A 5 28.75 -37.60 33.71
N VAL A 6 29.34 -38.75 33.37
CA VAL A 6 29.25 -39.38 32.03
C VAL A 6 27.83 -39.88 31.76
N VAL A 7 27.24 -40.58 32.74
CA VAL A 7 25.86 -41.08 32.65
C VAL A 7 24.86 -39.94 32.78
N GLN A 8 25.12 -38.93 33.59
CA GLN A 8 24.25 -37.75 33.69
C GLN A 8 24.28 -36.89 32.43
N THR A 9 25.45 -36.58 31.87
CA THR A 9 25.56 -35.76 30.64
C THR A 9 24.95 -36.50 29.47
N CYS A 10 25.24 -37.80 29.29
CA CYS A 10 24.58 -38.62 28.28
C CYS A 10 23.07 -38.75 28.57
N GLY A 11 22.66 -38.99 29.81
CA GLY A 11 21.27 -39.25 30.20
C GLY A 11 20.34 -38.04 30.03
N THR A 12 20.73 -36.86 30.51
CA THR A 12 19.88 -35.65 30.39
C THR A 12 19.80 -35.12 28.96
N THR A 13 20.82 -35.34 28.10
CA THR A 13 20.67 -35.06 26.66
C THR A 13 19.96 -36.16 25.90
N SER A 14 19.94 -37.40 26.41
CA SER A 14 19.28 -38.54 25.77
C SER A 14 17.78 -38.57 25.99
N GLU A 15 17.28 -38.01 27.09
CA GLU A 15 15.84 -37.90 27.38
C GLU A 15 15.05 -37.18 26.27
N HIS A 16 15.71 -36.29 25.53
CA HIS A 16 15.15 -35.58 24.38
C HIS A 16 15.95 -35.84 23.09
N ALA A 17 16.68 -36.95 22.99
CA ALA A 17 17.51 -37.26 21.82
C ALA A 17 16.73 -37.29 20.51
N SER A 18 15.49 -37.77 20.52
CA SER A 18 14.60 -37.76 19.34
C SER A 18 14.20 -36.34 18.90
N THR A 19 14.24 -35.37 19.82
CA THR A 19 13.88 -33.97 19.55
C THR A 19 15.11 -33.14 19.15
N PHE A 20 16.25 -33.33 19.80
CA PHE A 20 17.47 -32.55 19.52
C PHE A 20 18.31 -33.15 18.39
N GLY A 21 18.28 -34.48 18.25
CA GLY A 21 19.02 -35.20 17.22
C GLY A 21 20.51 -34.86 17.22
N SER A 22 21.07 -34.65 16.03
CA SER A 22 22.49 -34.35 15.83
C SER A 22 22.92 -32.95 16.26
N LEU A 23 22.00 -32.09 16.73
CA LEU A 23 22.36 -30.82 17.38
C LEU A 23 22.96 -31.01 18.77
N ILE A 24 22.90 -32.21 19.35
CA ILE A 24 23.58 -32.52 20.61
C ILE A 24 25.08 -32.35 20.43
N GLN A 25 25.70 -31.51 21.27
CA GLN A 25 27.15 -31.29 21.28
C GLN A 25 27.79 -32.12 22.39
N ILE A 26 28.79 -32.91 22.02
CA ILE A 26 29.58 -33.71 22.96
C ILE A 26 30.88 -32.95 23.25
N PRO A 27 31.11 -32.44 24.47
CA PRO A 27 32.31 -31.67 24.79
C PRO A 27 33.60 -32.41 24.40
N GLN A 28 34.56 -31.71 23.79
CA GLN A 28 35.80 -32.33 23.32
C GLN A 28 36.61 -33.03 24.42
N THR A 29 36.55 -32.51 25.65
CA THR A 29 37.16 -33.15 26.84
C THR A 29 36.57 -34.52 27.14
N PHE A 30 35.30 -34.73 26.81
CA PHE A 30 34.60 -35.99 26.95
C PHE A 30 34.76 -36.87 25.71
N ALA A 31 34.69 -36.29 24.50
CA ALA A 31 34.87 -37.02 23.24
C ALA A 31 36.17 -37.85 23.19
N LYS A 32 37.27 -37.32 23.75
CA LYS A 32 38.56 -38.02 23.85
C LYS A 32 38.53 -39.30 24.68
N LYS A 33 37.56 -39.46 25.59
CA LYS A 33 37.44 -40.62 26.50
C LYS A 33 36.52 -41.71 25.95
N LEU A 34 35.72 -41.41 24.94
CA LEU A 34 34.73 -42.33 24.38
C LEU A 34 35.33 -43.60 23.76
N PRO A 35 36.48 -43.57 23.05
CA PRO A 35 37.08 -44.79 22.51
C PRO A 35 37.52 -45.79 23.60
N ASP A 36 38.10 -45.31 24.70
CA ASP A 36 38.49 -46.14 25.85
C ASP A 36 37.26 -46.71 26.57
N LEU A 37 36.20 -45.89 26.72
CA LEU A 37 34.95 -46.35 27.31
C LEU A 37 34.30 -47.44 26.45
N GLU A 38 34.25 -47.27 25.13
CA GLU A 38 33.72 -48.26 24.20
C GLU A 38 34.50 -49.58 24.28
N ALA A 39 35.85 -49.53 24.30
CA ALA A 39 36.68 -50.72 24.45
C ALA A 39 36.37 -51.47 25.75
N LYS A 40 36.23 -50.75 26.88
CA LYS A 40 35.88 -51.33 28.17
C LYS A 40 34.49 -51.95 28.18
N LEU A 41 33.52 -51.32 27.53
CA LEU A 41 32.17 -51.87 27.41
C LEU A 41 32.15 -53.13 26.54
N ASN A 42 32.91 -53.16 25.44
CA ASN A 42 33.05 -54.39 24.63
C ASN A 42 33.68 -55.53 25.44
N THR A 43 34.74 -55.28 26.21
CA THR A 43 35.31 -56.30 27.11
C THR A 43 34.29 -56.75 28.17
N ALA A 44 33.53 -55.84 28.76
CA ALA A 44 32.49 -56.19 29.72
C ALA A 44 31.35 -57.02 29.09
N LEU A 45 31.03 -56.77 27.82
CA LEU A 45 30.04 -57.52 27.07
C LEU A 45 30.53 -58.95 26.73
N GLU A 46 31.82 -59.12 26.43
CA GLU A 46 32.41 -60.42 26.06
C GLU A 46 32.74 -61.29 27.28
N SER A 47 33.26 -60.70 28.36
CA SER A 47 33.85 -61.44 29.48
C SER A 47 33.43 -60.95 30.86
N GLY A 48 32.45 -60.06 30.97
CA GLY A 48 31.90 -59.60 32.25
C GLY A 48 30.96 -60.61 32.90
N ASP A 49 30.61 -60.38 34.16
CA ASP A 49 29.49 -61.07 34.80
C ASP A 49 28.14 -60.68 34.14
N ILE A 50 27.06 -61.40 34.47
CA ILE A 50 25.74 -61.21 33.84
C ILE A 50 25.26 -59.75 33.96
N PHE A 51 25.51 -59.09 35.10
CA PHE A 51 25.09 -57.70 35.32
C PHE A 51 25.94 -56.72 34.51
N ALA A 52 27.23 -56.97 34.39
CA ALA A 52 28.15 -56.19 33.58
C ALA A 52 27.85 -56.33 32.07
N GLN A 53 27.52 -57.54 31.60
CA GLN A 53 27.11 -57.79 30.22
C GLN A 53 25.80 -57.05 29.88
N GLN A 54 24.79 -57.14 30.75
CA GLN A 54 23.52 -56.42 30.56
C GLN A 54 23.74 -54.90 30.53
N SER A 55 24.50 -54.36 31.49
CA SER A 55 24.80 -52.92 31.53
C SER A 55 25.59 -52.47 30.29
N ALA A 56 26.54 -53.28 29.83
CA ALA A 56 27.29 -53.00 28.62
C ALA A 56 26.40 -53.00 27.37
N GLN A 57 25.47 -53.96 27.27
CA GLN A 57 24.51 -54.05 26.17
C GLN A 57 23.63 -52.80 26.08
N GLU A 58 23.21 -52.23 27.20
CA GLU A 58 22.39 -51.01 27.25
C GLU A 58 23.19 -49.73 26.96
N LEU A 59 24.43 -49.62 27.48
CA LEU A 59 25.24 -48.40 27.39
C LEU A 59 26.02 -48.28 26.08
N LEU A 60 26.41 -49.39 25.46
CA LEU A 60 27.27 -49.39 24.27
C LEU A 60 26.66 -48.58 23.11
N PRO A 61 25.36 -48.69 22.77
CA PRO A 61 24.75 -47.86 21.73
C PRO A 61 24.83 -46.35 22.02
N LEU A 62 24.67 -45.94 23.29
CA LEU A 62 24.75 -44.53 23.69
C LEU A 62 26.18 -43.99 23.56
N VAL A 63 27.18 -44.80 23.92
CA VAL A 63 28.60 -44.44 23.77
C VAL A 63 28.98 -44.34 22.31
N GLN A 64 28.51 -45.26 21.46
CA GLN A 64 28.72 -45.22 20.01
C GLN A 64 28.10 -43.96 19.38
N GLN A 65 26.86 -43.62 19.75
CA GLN A 65 26.20 -42.39 19.32
C GLN A 65 26.97 -41.14 19.77
N ALA A 66 27.35 -41.07 21.05
CA ALA A 66 28.14 -39.96 21.57
C ALA A 66 29.50 -39.84 20.86
N LYS A 67 30.13 -40.96 20.51
CA LYS A 67 31.42 -40.98 19.80
C LYS A 67 31.27 -40.39 18.40
N LEU A 68 30.20 -40.75 17.67
CA LEU A 68 29.89 -40.17 16.37
C LEU A 68 29.62 -38.67 16.44
N LEU A 69 28.87 -38.22 17.47
CA LEU A 69 28.52 -36.82 17.68
C LEU A 69 29.70 -35.97 18.23
N GLY A 70 30.67 -36.59 18.89
CA GLY A 70 31.87 -35.92 19.41
C GLY A 70 33.06 -35.91 18.45
N LYS A 71 33.04 -36.76 17.42
CA LYS A 71 34.09 -36.85 16.41
C LYS A 71 34.14 -35.59 15.55
N GLN A 72 35.34 -35.20 15.14
CA GLN A 72 35.57 -34.16 14.14
C GLN A 72 35.97 -34.77 12.79
N TYR A 73 35.55 -34.12 11.71
CA TYR A 73 35.63 -34.61 10.34
C TYR A 73 36.41 -33.64 9.44
N ASP A 74 37.06 -34.19 8.41
CA ASP A 74 37.80 -33.42 7.39
C ASP A 74 36.88 -32.76 6.35
N ALA A 75 35.66 -33.28 6.23
CA ALA A 75 34.56 -32.67 5.49
C ALA A 75 33.23 -32.93 6.22
N VAL A 76 32.35 -31.93 6.25
CA VAL A 76 30.98 -32.03 6.78
C VAL A 76 30.02 -31.59 5.68
N ILE A 77 29.09 -32.46 5.28
CA ILE A 77 28.15 -32.18 4.19
C ILE A 77 26.72 -32.37 4.73
N ALA A 78 25.82 -31.41 4.50
CA ALA A 78 24.45 -31.52 4.99
C ALA A 78 23.41 -30.80 4.11
N ASN A 79 22.22 -31.41 4.02
CA ASN A 79 20.96 -30.75 3.70
C ASN A 79 20.12 -30.71 4.99
N PRO A 80 20.30 -29.68 5.85
CA PRO A 80 19.65 -29.61 7.15
C PRO A 80 18.13 -29.39 7.02
N PRO A 81 17.34 -29.71 8.06
CA PRO A 81 15.91 -29.40 8.09
C PRO A 81 15.64 -27.88 8.12
N TYR A 82 14.64 -27.42 7.37
CA TYR A 82 14.20 -26.02 7.32
C TYR A 82 12.97 -25.83 8.21
N MET A 83 13.12 -25.06 9.28
CA MET A 83 12.05 -24.83 10.25
C MET A 83 12.26 -23.51 10.99
N GLY A 84 11.41 -22.53 10.71
CA GLY A 84 11.43 -21.24 11.38
C GLY A 84 11.09 -21.35 12.87
N SER A 85 11.65 -20.45 13.68
CA SER A 85 11.55 -20.48 15.15
C SER A 85 10.14 -20.53 15.75
N LYS A 86 9.12 -20.09 15.01
CA LYS A 86 7.71 -20.17 15.43
C LYS A 86 7.20 -21.61 15.55
N PHE A 87 7.83 -22.56 14.86
CA PHE A 87 7.42 -23.97 14.82
C PHE A 87 8.22 -24.86 15.79
N TYR A 88 9.14 -24.28 16.58
CA TYR A 88 9.89 -25.06 17.56
C TYR A 88 8.98 -25.54 18.70
N ALA A 89 9.03 -26.86 18.96
CA ALA A 89 8.47 -27.41 20.18
C ALA A 89 9.15 -26.77 21.41
N PRO A 90 8.45 -26.61 22.56
CA PRO A 90 8.98 -25.89 23.73
C PRO A 90 10.37 -26.37 24.19
N ALA A 91 10.61 -27.69 24.21
CA ALA A 91 11.90 -28.26 24.58
C ALA A 91 13.02 -27.86 23.59
N LEU A 92 12.76 -27.96 22.28
CA LEU A 92 13.71 -27.55 21.25
C LEU A 92 14.00 -26.06 21.32
N LYS A 93 12.98 -25.23 21.52
CA LYS A 93 13.13 -23.77 21.65
C LYS A 93 14.07 -23.41 22.79
N LYS A 94 13.83 -23.97 23.99
CA LYS A 94 14.69 -23.76 25.16
C LYS A 94 16.13 -24.23 24.91
N PHE A 95 16.29 -25.38 24.26
CA PHE A 95 17.60 -25.94 23.92
C PHE A 95 18.37 -25.04 22.95
N ILE A 96 17.72 -24.55 21.88
CA ILE A 96 18.31 -23.64 20.90
C ILE A 96 18.66 -22.29 21.54
N GLU A 97 17.78 -21.71 22.35
CA GLU A 97 18.04 -20.43 23.04
C GLU A 97 19.26 -20.51 23.97
N SER A 98 19.54 -21.69 24.53
CA SER A 98 20.66 -21.93 25.43
C SER A 98 21.98 -22.24 24.70
N ASN A 99 21.93 -23.01 23.60
CA ASN A 99 23.13 -23.58 22.96
C ASN A 99 23.45 -22.99 21.58
N TYR A 100 22.46 -22.39 20.92
CA TYR A 100 22.53 -21.91 19.53
C TYR A 100 21.94 -20.49 19.37
N LYS A 101 22.04 -19.65 20.41
CA LYS A 101 21.42 -18.33 20.47
C LYS A 101 21.66 -17.46 19.23
N VAL A 102 22.88 -17.51 18.68
CA VAL A 102 23.31 -16.76 17.48
C VAL A 102 22.61 -17.23 16.19
N ALA A 103 22.12 -18.47 16.18
CA ALA A 103 21.54 -19.15 15.03
C ALA A 103 20.08 -19.57 15.26
N LYS A 104 19.38 -18.89 16.16
CA LYS A 104 18.02 -19.27 16.60
C LYS A 104 16.91 -18.97 15.59
N GLY A 105 17.21 -18.30 14.48
CA GLY A 105 16.21 -17.81 13.53
C GLY A 105 15.51 -18.95 12.76
N ASP A 106 16.30 -19.96 12.37
CA ASP A 106 15.83 -21.15 11.67
C ASP A 106 16.72 -22.36 12.03
N LEU A 107 16.13 -23.56 12.00
CA LEU A 107 16.81 -24.79 12.38
C LEU A 107 18.03 -25.08 11.49
N TYR A 108 17.97 -24.75 10.19
CA TYR A 108 19.14 -24.94 9.33
C TYR A 108 20.33 -24.08 9.76
N THR A 109 20.08 -22.89 10.32
CA THR A 109 21.17 -22.04 10.82
C THR A 109 21.81 -22.62 12.09
N CYS A 110 21.04 -23.29 12.95
CA CYS A 110 21.60 -24.05 14.07
C CYS A 110 22.55 -25.15 13.55
N PHE A 111 22.20 -25.79 12.43
CA PHE A 111 23.06 -26.78 11.77
C PHE A 111 24.31 -26.18 11.12
N MET A 112 24.29 -24.92 10.69
CA MET A 112 25.52 -24.24 10.23
C MET A 112 26.53 -24.13 11.37
N VAL A 113 26.08 -23.72 12.57
CA VAL A 113 26.91 -23.68 13.78
C VAL A 113 27.34 -25.08 14.20
N ARG A 114 26.43 -26.07 14.16
CA ARG A 114 26.75 -27.45 14.52
C ARG A 114 27.79 -28.08 13.58
N ASN A 115 27.68 -27.84 12.28
CA ASN A 115 28.60 -28.39 11.30
C ASN A 115 30.01 -27.77 11.43
N GLU A 116 30.10 -26.51 11.84
CA GLU A 116 31.37 -25.91 12.24
C GLU A 116 32.00 -26.66 13.43
N TYR A 117 31.23 -27.03 14.46
CA TYR A 117 31.75 -27.82 15.58
C TYR A 117 32.30 -29.19 15.15
N LEU A 118 31.57 -29.85 14.24
CA LEU A 118 31.92 -31.16 13.69
C LEU A 118 33.14 -31.09 12.74
N ALA A 119 33.47 -29.93 12.19
CA ALA A 119 34.62 -29.77 11.31
C ALA A 119 35.93 -29.62 12.10
N LYS A 120 37.01 -30.22 11.60
CA LYS A 120 38.38 -29.91 12.05
C LYS A 120 38.79 -28.51 11.55
N THR A 121 39.80 -27.90 12.16
CA THR A 121 40.40 -26.67 11.61
C THR A 121 40.90 -26.91 10.18
N GLY A 122 40.54 -26.03 9.25
CA GLY A 122 40.86 -26.14 7.82
C GLY A 122 39.94 -27.06 7.02
N ALA A 123 39.05 -27.82 7.66
CA ALA A 123 38.10 -28.71 7.00
C ALA A 123 37.01 -27.95 6.22
N LEU A 124 36.38 -28.63 5.27
CA LEU A 124 35.32 -28.08 4.43
C LEU A 124 33.92 -28.40 4.98
N ILE A 125 33.03 -27.43 4.93
CA ILE A 125 31.65 -27.53 5.37
C ILE A 125 30.74 -27.18 4.20
N GLY A 126 30.17 -28.18 3.56
CA GLY A 126 29.26 -28.04 2.41
C GLY A 126 27.79 -28.13 2.84
N MET A 127 26.97 -27.15 2.50
CA MET A 127 25.55 -27.19 2.82
C MET A 127 24.69 -26.66 1.68
N ILE A 128 23.47 -27.18 1.56
CA ILE A 128 22.38 -26.54 0.81
C ILE A 128 21.34 -26.01 1.80
N THR A 129 20.96 -24.74 1.66
CA THR A 129 19.96 -24.09 2.53
C THR A 129 19.11 -23.10 1.73
N ILE A 130 18.06 -22.55 2.35
CA ILE A 130 17.44 -21.32 1.84
C ILE A 130 18.39 -20.11 1.99
N PRO A 131 18.36 -19.08 1.12
CA PRO A 131 19.33 -17.99 1.09
C PRO A 131 19.09 -16.86 2.12
N ASN A 132 18.04 -16.96 2.96
CA ASN A 132 17.64 -15.87 3.86
C ASN A 132 18.76 -15.38 4.79
N TRP A 133 19.63 -16.28 5.26
CA TRP A 133 20.78 -15.94 6.11
C TRP A 133 21.79 -15.00 5.45
N MET A 134 21.82 -14.95 4.11
CA MET A 134 22.73 -14.08 3.36
C MET A 134 22.38 -12.60 3.50
N PHE A 135 21.11 -12.26 3.76
CA PHE A 135 20.62 -10.87 3.63
C PHE A 135 19.88 -10.35 4.85
N LEU A 136 18.97 -11.14 5.45
CA LEU A 136 18.04 -10.59 6.45
C LEU A 136 18.78 -10.12 7.70
N SER A 137 18.29 -9.01 8.27
CA SER A 137 18.83 -8.40 9.49
C SER A 137 18.80 -9.34 10.70
N SER A 138 17.80 -10.22 10.77
CA SER A 138 17.69 -11.24 11.83
C SER A 138 18.84 -12.26 11.85
N TYR A 139 19.69 -12.30 10.82
CA TYR A 139 20.87 -13.16 10.72
C TYR A 139 22.19 -12.39 10.73
N GLU A 140 22.20 -11.09 11.07
CA GLU A 140 23.43 -10.28 11.17
C GLU A 140 24.44 -10.91 12.16
N ASP A 141 23.99 -11.27 13.37
CA ASP A 141 24.83 -11.92 14.38
C ASP A 141 25.41 -13.27 13.90
N LEU A 142 24.60 -14.04 13.16
CA LEU A 142 25.04 -15.31 12.56
C LEU A 142 26.13 -15.08 11.52
N ARG A 143 25.97 -14.10 10.62
CA ARG A 143 26.98 -13.77 9.61
C ARG A 143 28.29 -13.32 10.26
N ALA A 144 28.22 -12.46 11.27
CA ALA A 144 29.38 -12.05 12.05
C ALA A 144 30.11 -13.27 12.66
N TRP A 145 29.35 -14.16 13.31
CA TRP A 145 29.91 -15.39 13.89
C TRP A 145 30.55 -16.31 12.85
N LEU A 146 29.90 -16.52 11.71
CA LEU A 146 30.45 -17.33 10.62
C LEU A 146 31.76 -16.74 10.10
N PHE A 147 31.79 -15.44 9.81
CA PHE A 147 32.97 -14.76 9.27
C PHE A 147 34.16 -14.66 10.25
N GLU A 148 33.93 -14.85 11.54
CA GLU A 148 35.00 -14.95 12.55
C GLU A 148 35.60 -16.36 12.65
N LYS A 149 34.86 -17.41 12.24
CA LYS A 149 35.26 -18.81 12.42
C LYS A 149 35.61 -19.50 11.10
N THR A 150 35.04 -19.03 10.01
CA THR A 150 35.08 -19.68 8.71
C THR A 150 35.34 -18.67 7.60
N ASN A 151 35.66 -19.19 6.42
CA ASN A 151 35.74 -18.42 5.19
C ASN A 151 34.89 -19.08 4.10
N LEU A 152 34.12 -18.27 3.36
CA LEU A 152 33.21 -18.75 2.33
C LEU A 152 33.96 -19.00 1.02
N GLN A 153 34.10 -20.27 0.65
CA GLN A 153 34.92 -20.72 -0.47
C GLN A 153 34.17 -20.63 -1.80
N THR A 154 32.97 -21.22 -1.86
CA THR A 154 32.17 -21.27 -3.09
C THR A 154 30.69 -21.18 -2.79
N MET A 155 29.90 -20.64 -3.72
CA MET A 155 28.44 -20.71 -3.66
C MET A 155 27.83 -20.87 -5.06
N SER A 156 26.85 -21.77 -5.16
CA SER A 156 25.83 -21.76 -6.20
C SER A 156 24.55 -21.20 -5.61
N HIS A 157 24.18 -19.98 -6.00
CA HIS A 157 22.94 -19.33 -5.60
C HIS A 157 21.88 -19.66 -6.65
N ASN A 158 21.04 -20.64 -6.33
CA ASN A 158 20.24 -21.34 -7.34
C ASN A 158 18.95 -20.61 -7.72
N GLY A 159 18.48 -19.65 -6.92
CA GLY A 159 17.13 -19.13 -7.08
C GLY A 159 16.09 -20.18 -6.70
N ARG A 160 14.87 -20.09 -7.24
CA ARG A 160 13.79 -21.06 -7.00
C ARG A 160 13.77 -22.12 -8.09
N GLY A 161 13.39 -23.35 -7.75
CA GLY A 161 13.22 -24.41 -8.74
C GLY A 161 13.83 -25.76 -8.37
N VAL A 162 14.88 -25.75 -7.55
CA VAL A 162 15.64 -26.97 -7.18
C VAL A 162 14.73 -28.03 -6.57
N PHE A 163 13.78 -27.61 -5.72
CA PHE A 163 12.76 -28.46 -5.13
C PHE A 163 11.34 -28.08 -5.59
N GLY A 164 11.18 -27.62 -6.83
CA GLY A 164 9.92 -27.10 -7.38
C GLY A 164 9.71 -25.61 -7.07
N SER A 165 8.46 -25.19 -6.83
CA SER A 165 8.10 -23.79 -6.48
C SER A 165 8.47 -23.42 -5.03
N ASP A 166 9.69 -23.76 -4.61
CA ASP A 166 10.25 -23.61 -3.27
C ASP A 166 10.51 -22.13 -2.87
N PHE A 167 11.12 -21.91 -1.70
CA PHE A 167 11.51 -20.58 -1.21
C PHE A 167 12.88 -20.12 -1.73
N GLY A 168 13.44 -20.83 -2.71
CA GLY A 168 14.79 -20.66 -3.22
C GLY A 168 15.83 -21.45 -2.44
N SER A 169 16.96 -21.75 -3.08
CA SER A 169 18.09 -22.44 -2.45
C SER A 169 19.44 -21.84 -2.80
N CYS A 170 20.42 -22.09 -1.94
CA CYS A 170 21.82 -21.83 -2.17
C CYS A 170 22.64 -23.01 -1.66
N ALA A 171 23.58 -23.50 -2.47
CA ALA A 171 24.56 -24.49 -2.07
C ALA A 171 25.91 -23.80 -1.89
N PHE A 172 26.58 -23.99 -0.76
CA PHE A 172 27.81 -23.29 -0.45
C PHE A 172 28.81 -24.17 0.32
N VAL A 173 30.07 -23.77 0.27
CA VAL A 173 31.17 -24.39 1.02
C VAL A 173 31.86 -23.35 1.87
N PHE A 174 31.93 -23.59 3.17
CA PHE A 174 32.83 -22.89 4.08
C PHE A 174 34.10 -23.70 4.30
N GLN A 175 35.22 -23.03 4.57
CA GLN A 175 36.39 -23.63 5.20
C GLN A 175 36.45 -23.16 6.65
N LYS A 176 36.71 -24.07 7.59
CA LYS A 176 36.87 -23.74 9.03
C LYS A 176 38.23 -23.11 9.31
N TYR A 177 38.43 -21.92 8.76
CA TYR A 177 39.56 -21.04 9.03
C TYR A 177 39.21 -19.63 8.53
N PRO A 178 39.32 -18.58 9.34
CA PRO A 178 38.96 -17.23 8.92
C PRO A 178 40.06 -16.62 8.03
N LEU A 179 39.77 -16.49 6.73
CA LEU A 179 40.61 -15.81 5.75
C LEU A 179 39.83 -14.63 5.17
N LEU A 180 39.98 -13.45 5.76
CA LEU A 180 39.11 -12.31 5.45
C LEU A 180 39.18 -11.87 3.98
N ASP A 181 40.39 -11.88 3.40
CA ASP A 181 40.65 -11.41 2.03
C ASP A 181 40.66 -12.53 0.99
N TYR A 182 40.31 -13.77 1.39
CA TYR A 182 40.18 -14.84 0.42
C TYR A 182 38.98 -14.56 -0.50
N LYS A 183 39.23 -14.58 -1.81
CA LYS A 183 38.20 -14.37 -2.82
C LYS A 183 37.49 -15.68 -3.13
N GLY A 184 36.31 -15.88 -2.53
CA GLY A 184 35.43 -16.99 -2.86
C GLY A 184 34.87 -16.88 -4.28
N ALA A 185 34.47 -18.01 -4.85
CA ALA A 185 33.89 -18.08 -6.20
C ALA A 185 32.38 -18.34 -6.13
N TYR A 186 31.60 -17.43 -6.71
CA TYR A 186 30.14 -17.44 -6.59
C TYR A 186 29.47 -17.46 -7.96
N LYS A 187 28.42 -18.27 -8.11
CA LYS A 187 27.58 -18.30 -9.30
C LYS A 187 26.14 -17.96 -8.92
N ARG A 188 25.54 -17.03 -9.65
CA ARG A 188 24.13 -16.68 -9.55
C ARG A 188 23.40 -17.35 -10.72
N LEU A 189 22.42 -18.20 -10.44
CA LEU A 189 21.73 -18.98 -11.48
C LEU A 189 20.36 -18.41 -11.88
N PHE A 190 20.12 -17.14 -11.57
CA PHE A 190 18.87 -16.45 -11.89
C PHE A 190 19.14 -14.96 -12.09
N GLU A 191 18.40 -14.34 -12.99
CA GLU A 191 18.45 -12.89 -13.19
C GLU A 191 17.49 -12.18 -12.24
N LYS A 192 16.22 -12.58 -12.25
CA LYS A 192 15.15 -11.97 -11.44
C LYS A 192 14.92 -12.76 -10.15
N GLN A 193 15.01 -12.07 -9.00
CA GLN A 193 14.70 -12.68 -7.71
C GLN A 193 13.27 -13.26 -7.72
N GLY A 194 13.13 -14.52 -7.32
CA GLY A 194 11.85 -15.20 -7.23
C GLY A 194 11.35 -15.88 -8.51
N SER A 195 12.11 -15.82 -9.61
CA SER A 195 11.85 -16.67 -10.79
C SER A 195 12.02 -18.14 -10.42
N VAL A 196 11.16 -18.99 -10.99
CA VAL A 196 11.24 -20.45 -10.85
C VAL A 196 11.82 -21.00 -12.14
N SER A 197 12.91 -21.76 -12.04
CA SER A 197 13.59 -22.40 -13.17
C SER A 197 13.58 -23.92 -13.01
N SER A 198 13.60 -24.65 -14.11
CA SER A 198 13.76 -26.12 -14.06
C SER A 198 15.20 -26.50 -13.68
N ASN A 199 15.40 -27.74 -13.22
CA ASN A 199 16.75 -28.23 -12.92
C ASN A 199 17.65 -28.26 -14.17
N GLU A 200 17.10 -28.49 -15.35
CA GLU A 200 17.84 -28.46 -16.62
C GLU A 200 18.30 -27.04 -16.96
N GLU A 201 17.41 -26.04 -16.79
CA GLU A 201 17.76 -24.63 -16.97
C GLU A 201 18.83 -24.17 -15.98
N LEU A 202 18.73 -24.60 -14.72
CA LEU A 202 19.73 -24.27 -13.69
C LEU A 202 21.09 -24.89 -14.00
N ASP A 203 21.13 -26.16 -14.44
CA ASP A 203 22.37 -26.84 -14.84
C ASP A 203 23.02 -26.16 -16.06
N ASN A 204 22.22 -25.81 -17.08
CA ASN A 204 22.70 -25.06 -18.24
C ASN A 204 23.23 -23.68 -17.83
N THR A 205 22.49 -22.96 -16.99
CA THR A 205 22.90 -21.66 -16.47
C THR A 205 24.19 -21.78 -15.66
N PHE A 206 24.34 -22.83 -14.84
CA PHE A 206 25.56 -23.06 -14.07
C PHE A 206 26.78 -23.24 -14.97
N LYS A 207 26.65 -23.98 -16.07
CA LYS A 207 27.75 -24.21 -17.05
C LYS A 207 28.13 -22.93 -17.79
N LEU A 208 27.16 -22.09 -18.12
CA LEU A 208 27.37 -20.85 -18.89
C LEU A 208 27.75 -19.64 -18.03
N SER A 209 27.36 -19.62 -16.76
CA SER A 209 27.56 -18.47 -15.87
C SER A 209 29.03 -18.27 -15.51
N LYS A 210 29.47 -17.00 -15.60
CA LYS A 210 30.76 -16.56 -15.07
C LYS A 210 30.75 -16.57 -13.54
N CYS A 211 31.92 -16.79 -12.94
CA CYS A 211 32.09 -16.66 -11.50
C CYS A 211 32.23 -15.19 -11.11
N PHE A 212 31.54 -14.81 -10.05
CA PHE A 212 31.83 -13.61 -9.27
C PHE A 212 32.87 -13.95 -8.21
N TYR A 213 33.69 -12.95 -7.86
CA TYR A 213 34.73 -13.08 -6.86
C TYR A 213 34.59 -11.98 -5.82
N ALA A 214 34.43 -12.36 -4.56
CA ALA A 214 34.31 -11.45 -3.43
C ALA A 214 34.89 -12.10 -2.16
N SER A 215 35.29 -11.28 -1.22
CA SER A 215 35.87 -11.71 0.05
C SER A 215 34.95 -11.39 1.23
N VAL A 216 35.25 -11.94 2.40
CA VAL A 216 34.54 -11.57 3.64
C VAL A 216 34.81 -10.10 3.98
N SER A 217 36.02 -9.60 3.73
CA SER A 217 36.35 -8.17 3.84
C SER A 217 35.42 -7.31 2.98
N ASP A 218 35.09 -7.75 1.77
CA ASP A 218 34.16 -7.04 0.88
C ASP A 218 32.74 -6.99 1.45
N PHE A 219 32.23 -8.10 2.01
CA PHE A 219 30.90 -8.12 2.64
C PHE A 219 30.85 -7.22 3.87
N LYS A 220 31.93 -7.16 4.66
CA LYS A 220 32.02 -6.32 5.86
C LYS A 220 31.95 -4.81 5.59
N LYS A 221 32.21 -4.36 4.36
CA LYS A 221 32.04 -2.95 3.95
C LYS A 221 30.58 -2.50 3.98
N ILE A 222 29.63 -3.44 3.87
CA ILE A 222 28.20 -3.14 3.80
C ILE A 222 27.56 -3.37 5.19
N PRO A 223 26.72 -2.45 5.70
CA PRO A 223 26.05 -2.62 6.98
C PRO A 223 25.27 -3.94 7.10
N GLY A 224 25.52 -4.67 8.19
CA GLY A 224 24.94 -6.01 8.42
C GLY A 224 25.65 -7.16 7.67
N SER A 225 26.72 -6.84 6.95
CA SER A 225 27.58 -7.76 6.20
C SER A 225 26.84 -8.78 5.31
N PRO A 226 25.90 -8.35 4.46
CA PRO A 226 25.17 -9.27 3.59
C PRO A 226 26.11 -9.92 2.54
N VAL A 227 25.81 -11.16 2.14
CA VAL A 227 26.59 -11.92 1.15
C VAL A 227 26.17 -11.52 -0.27
N VAL A 228 26.51 -10.30 -0.66
CA VAL A 228 26.14 -9.68 -1.95
C VAL A 228 27.31 -9.68 -2.94
N TYR A 229 27.76 -10.89 -3.31
CA TYR A 229 28.97 -11.10 -4.11
C TYR A 229 28.96 -10.49 -5.51
N TRP A 230 27.78 -10.14 -6.05
CA TRP A 230 27.62 -9.56 -7.39
C TRP A 230 27.80 -8.05 -7.43
N VAL A 231 27.93 -7.40 -6.26
CA VAL A 231 28.10 -5.94 -6.15
C VAL A 231 29.52 -5.56 -6.53
N SER A 232 29.67 -4.48 -7.29
CA SER A 232 30.96 -3.97 -7.77
C SER A 232 31.84 -3.46 -6.61
N ALA A 233 33.14 -3.28 -6.89
CA ALA A 233 34.05 -2.66 -5.93
C ALA A 233 33.63 -1.23 -5.58
N ASN A 234 33.32 -0.41 -6.59
CA ASN A 234 32.87 0.98 -6.44
C ASN A 234 31.64 1.06 -5.52
N CYS A 235 30.60 0.26 -5.79
CA CYS A 235 29.40 0.27 -4.96
C CYS A 235 29.67 -0.15 -3.51
N ARG A 236 30.59 -1.10 -3.26
CA ARG A 236 30.99 -1.45 -1.89
C ARG A 236 31.70 -0.30 -1.17
N GLU A 237 32.52 0.46 -1.89
CA GLU A 237 33.27 1.58 -1.33
C GLU A 237 32.37 2.75 -0.93
N VAL A 238 31.27 2.99 -1.65
CA VAL A 238 30.24 3.98 -1.28
C VAL A 238 29.82 3.86 0.19
N PHE A 239 29.58 2.63 0.69
CA PHE A 239 29.16 2.41 2.09
C PHE A 239 30.21 2.78 3.13
N THR A 240 31.48 2.83 2.72
CA THR A 240 32.60 3.20 3.59
C THR A 240 33.01 4.67 3.44
N LEU A 241 32.77 5.27 2.27
CA LEU A 241 33.13 6.64 1.96
C LEU A 241 32.14 7.65 2.55
N PHE A 242 30.85 7.30 2.58
CA PHE A 242 29.79 8.23 2.98
C PHE A 242 29.11 7.80 4.28
N ASN A 243 28.73 8.79 5.09
CA ASN A 243 27.88 8.57 6.25
C ASN A 243 26.48 8.12 5.80
N ASN A 244 25.80 7.30 6.58
CA ASN A 244 24.43 6.89 6.27
C ASN A 244 23.38 7.93 6.72
N LEU A 245 22.19 7.88 6.11
CA LEU A 245 21.05 8.74 6.46
C LEU A 245 20.73 8.74 7.96
N GLY A 246 20.83 7.60 8.64
CA GLY A 246 20.55 7.46 10.08
C GLY A 246 21.48 8.26 11.01
N SER A 247 22.63 8.73 10.51
CA SER A 247 23.54 9.57 11.29
C SER A 247 22.92 10.92 11.68
N PHE A 248 22.17 11.57 10.78
CA PHE A 248 21.56 12.89 10.99
C PHE A 248 20.02 12.88 10.97
N SER A 249 19.39 11.72 10.75
CA SER A 249 17.94 11.58 10.67
C SER A 249 17.42 10.46 11.55
N THR A 250 16.09 10.42 11.65
CA THR A 250 15.35 9.39 12.35
C THR A 250 14.23 8.87 11.46
N THR A 251 14.18 7.55 11.27
CA THR A 251 13.08 6.88 10.58
C THR A 251 12.12 6.23 11.58
N ARG A 252 10.82 6.25 11.29
CA ARG A 252 9.77 5.69 12.14
C ARG A 252 8.75 4.88 11.36
N LYS A 253 8.24 3.84 12.02
CA LYS A 253 7.04 3.11 11.57
C LYS A 253 5.81 3.83 12.11
N GLY A 254 4.80 4.03 11.26
CA GLY A 254 3.59 4.73 11.68
C GLY A 254 2.67 3.95 12.62
N MET A 255 1.67 4.68 13.10
CA MET A 255 0.73 4.27 14.12
C MET A 255 -0.23 3.20 13.63
N ALA A 256 -0.41 2.13 14.39
CA ALA A 256 -1.58 1.27 14.21
C ALA A 256 -2.66 1.73 15.20
N THR A 257 -3.82 2.16 14.70
CA THR A 257 -4.95 2.59 15.55
C THR A 257 -5.60 1.40 16.28
N GLY A 258 -5.55 0.21 15.66
CA GLY A 258 -6.22 -1.00 16.11
C GLY A 258 -7.75 -1.00 15.94
N LEU A 259 -8.33 0.08 15.37
CA LEU A 259 -9.76 0.17 15.02
C LEU A 259 -9.98 1.24 13.93
N ASN A 260 -9.53 0.95 12.71
CA ASN A 260 -9.55 1.91 11.61
C ASN A 260 -10.98 2.36 11.23
N GLU A 261 -12.00 1.50 11.35
CA GLU A 261 -13.38 1.89 11.05
C GLU A 261 -13.91 3.01 11.93
N GLU A 262 -13.30 3.25 13.09
CA GLU A 262 -13.70 4.33 14.00
C GLU A 262 -12.78 5.55 13.89
N PHE A 263 -11.47 5.33 13.84
CA PHE A 263 -10.50 6.43 13.95
C PHE A 263 -10.10 7.06 12.62
N VAL A 264 -10.37 6.44 11.48
CA VAL A 264 -9.87 6.92 10.17
C VAL A 264 -11.03 7.20 9.22
N ARG A 265 -10.99 8.34 8.54
CA ARG A 265 -11.96 8.77 7.52
C ARG A 265 -11.23 9.35 6.31
N CYS A 266 -11.85 9.35 5.14
CA CYS A 266 -11.45 10.30 4.09
C CYS A 266 -11.92 11.70 4.50
N TRP A 267 -11.14 12.74 4.20
CA TRP A 267 -11.42 14.12 4.66
C TRP A 267 -12.80 14.62 4.21
N PHE A 268 -13.26 14.19 3.04
CA PHE A 268 -14.55 14.57 2.47
C PHE A 268 -15.75 13.85 3.12
N GLU A 269 -15.54 12.91 4.05
CA GLU A 269 -16.64 12.26 4.76
C GLU A 269 -17.13 13.08 5.96
N VAL A 270 -16.24 13.87 6.57
CA VAL A 270 -16.45 14.49 7.87
C VAL A 270 -16.89 15.94 7.77
N ASN A 271 -17.25 16.53 8.90
CA ASN A 271 -17.52 17.95 8.98
C ASN A 271 -16.23 18.76 8.78
N ASN A 272 -16.16 19.56 7.71
CA ASN A 272 -14.97 20.36 7.41
C ASN A 272 -14.58 21.34 8.52
N ASN A 273 -15.53 21.83 9.31
CA ASN A 273 -15.25 22.71 10.45
C ASN A 273 -14.55 21.98 11.60
N LYS A 274 -14.52 20.64 11.62
CA LYS A 274 -13.80 19.85 12.62
C LYS A 274 -12.42 19.38 12.12
N LEU A 275 -12.02 19.75 10.90
CA LEU A 275 -10.70 19.46 10.36
C LEU A 275 -9.64 20.46 10.84
N GLY A 276 -8.43 19.97 11.06
CA GLY A 276 -7.28 20.73 11.51
C GLY A 276 -6.06 20.52 10.62
N PHE A 277 -5.74 21.51 9.78
CA PHE A 277 -4.61 21.47 8.85
C PHE A 277 -3.42 22.31 9.32
N ASN A 278 -2.21 21.97 8.86
CA ASN A 278 -1.00 22.80 8.95
C ASN A 278 -0.50 23.16 10.37
N TYR A 279 -0.92 22.43 11.40
CA TYR A 279 -0.40 22.60 12.75
C TYR A 279 1.04 22.08 12.86
N SER A 280 1.89 22.80 13.57
CA SER A 280 3.32 22.48 13.68
C SER A 280 3.65 21.68 14.94
N SER A 281 2.67 21.49 15.84
CA SER A 281 2.85 20.74 17.09
C SER A 281 1.54 20.21 17.67
N ARG A 282 1.64 19.22 18.56
CA ARG A 282 0.52 18.72 19.39
C ARG A 282 -0.15 19.81 20.20
N LYS A 283 0.62 20.79 20.69
CA LYS A 283 0.09 21.90 21.51
C LYS A 283 -0.83 22.79 20.68
N GLU A 284 -0.40 23.19 19.48
CA GLU A 284 -1.24 23.96 18.55
C GLU A 284 -2.50 23.19 18.16
N ALA A 285 -2.34 21.90 17.83
CA ALA A 285 -3.46 21.02 17.50
C ALA A 285 -4.47 20.90 18.65
N SER A 286 -4.00 20.75 19.89
CA SER A 286 -4.87 20.68 21.08
C SER A 286 -5.63 21.99 21.33
N ILE A 287 -4.97 23.15 21.17
CA ILE A 287 -5.62 24.48 21.32
C ILE A 287 -6.75 24.66 20.30
N SER A 288 -6.59 24.09 19.10
CA SER A 288 -7.59 24.23 18.03
C SER A 288 -8.93 23.54 18.32
N GLN A 289 -8.96 22.58 19.27
CA GLN A 289 -10.13 21.75 19.60
C GLN A 289 -10.73 21.04 18.37
N LYS A 290 -9.96 20.88 17.30
CA LYS A 290 -10.35 20.10 16.13
C LYS A 290 -10.30 18.60 16.45
N LYS A 291 -11.09 17.83 15.71
CA LYS A 291 -11.21 16.38 15.87
C LYS A 291 -10.37 15.62 14.87
N TRP A 292 -10.40 16.05 13.61
CA TRP A 292 -9.82 15.32 12.49
C TRP A 292 -8.56 16.01 11.98
N PHE A 293 -7.47 15.26 11.83
CA PHE A 293 -6.18 15.78 11.38
C PHE A 293 -5.61 14.94 10.24
N PRO A 294 -4.85 15.54 9.30
CA PRO A 294 -4.24 14.84 8.18
C PRO A 294 -3.50 13.56 8.58
N TYR A 295 -3.72 12.49 7.83
CA TYR A 295 -3.19 11.16 8.14
C TYR A 295 -2.57 10.51 6.91
N ALA A 296 -1.25 10.42 6.88
CA ALA A 296 -0.53 9.73 5.81
C ALA A 296 -0.73 8.22 5.96
N ASN A 297 -1.55 7.64 5.08
CA ASN A 297 -2.02 6.26 5.19
C ASN A 297 -1.60 5.38 3.99
N GLY A 298 -0.35 5.54 3.54
CA GLY A 298 0.16 4.83 2.37
C GLY A 298 -0.55 5.29 1.09
N GLY A 299 -0.82 4.34 0.19
CA GLY A 299 -1.51 4.59 -1.08
C GLY A 299 -0.78 3.98 -2.27
N GLU A 300 -1.31 4.27 -3.46
CA GLU A 300 -0.72 3.84 -4.74
C GLU A 300 0.67 4.44 -4.96
N TYR A 301 1.41 3.87 -5.91
CA TYR A 301 2.73 4.37 -6.29
C TYR A 301 2.63 5.83 -6.75
N LYS A 302 3.27 6.74 -6.00
CA LYS A 302 3.27 8.18 -6.28
C LYS A 302 4.54 8.83 -5.73
N LYS A 303 5.22 9.57 -6.60
CA LYS A 303 6.21 10.61 -6.28
C LYS A 303 5.59 11.98 -6.64
N TRP A 304 6.02 13.12 -6.13
CA TRP A 304 6.88 13.42 -4.98
C TRP A 304 6.05 13.97 -3.81
N TYR A 305 4.73 14.05 -4.00
CA TYR A 305 3.73 14.62 -3.11
C TYR A 305 2.37 13.97 -3.42
N GLY A 306 1.49 13.83 -2.42
CA GLY A 306 0.11 13.36 -2.60
C GLY A 306 -0.19 12.06 -1.86
N ASN A 307 -1.30 11.41 -2.24
CA ASN A 307 -1.97 10.36 -1.45
C ASN A 307 -2.50 10.85 -0.10
N TYR A 308 -2.73 12.15 0.02
CA TYR A 308 -3.22 12.79 1.24
C TYR A 308 -4.74 12.93 1.16
N ILE A 309 -5.43 11.84 1.49
CA ILE A 309 -6.90 11.76 1.47
C ILE A 309 -7.46 11.48 2.87
N ASP A 310 -6.71 10.74 3.68
CA ASP A 310 -7.18 10.26 4.97
C ASP A 310 -6.91 11.27 6.09
N VAL A 311 -7.80 11.25 7.08
CA VAL A 311 -7.72 12.00 8.33
C VAL A 311 -7.96 11.04 9.49
N VAL A 312 -7.34 11.33 10.64
CA VAL A 312 -7.46 10.53 11.86
C VAL A 312 -8.08 11.36 12.97
N ASN A 313 -8.92 10.73 13.78
CA ASN A 313 -9.45 11.34 14.98
C ASN A 313 -8.33 11.48 16.03
N TRP A 314 -7.83 12.71 16.19
CA TRP A 314 -6.85 13.11 17.21
C TRP A 314 -7.45 14.13 18.19
N GLU A 315 -8.78 14.08 18.38
CA GLU A 315 -9.48 14.93 19.33
C GLU A 315 -8.89 14.79 20.74
N ASN A 316 -8.87 15.91 21.48
CA ASN A 316 -8.31 15.96 22.84
C ASN A 316 -6.88 15.38 22.90
N ASP A 317 -6.05 15.76 21.92
CA ASP A 317 -4.67 15.29 21.77
C ASP A 317 -4.57 13.75 21.67
N GLY A 318 -5.54 13.13 20.99
CA GLY A 318 -5.57 11.69 20.77
C GLY A 318 -5.80 10.87 22.04
N HIS A 319 -6.48 11.43 23.06
CA HIS A 319 -6.73 10.76 24.34
C HIS A 319 -7.25 9.33 24.18
N ARG A 320 -8.23 9.13 23.28
CA ARG A 320 -8.81 7.82 22.99
C ARG A 320 -7.76 6.82 22.47
N LEU A 321 -6.97 7.20 21.46
CA LEU A 321 -5.88 6.38 20.94
C LEU A 321 -4.82 6.07 22.01
N GLN A 322 -4.59 6.98 22.96
CA GLN A 322 -3.61 6.81 24.03
C GLN A 322 -4.09 5.95 25.21
N THR A 323 -5.40 5.75 25.37
CA THR A 323 -5.96 5.17 26.61
C THR A 323 -6.86 3.96 26.40
N GLU A 324 -7.49 3.82 25.23
CA GLU A 324 -8.41 2.71 24.97
C GLU A 324 -7.69 1.37 24.89
N LYS A 325 -8.21 0.39 25.62
CA LYS A 325 -7.64 -0.95 25.74
C LYS A 325 -8.29 -1.93 24.76
N HIS A 326 -7.63 -3.06 24.55
CA HIS A 326 -8.26 -4.19 23.88
C HIS A 326 -9.37 -4.79 24.75
N ASP A 327 -10.40 -5.35 24.13
CA ASP A 327 -11.52 -5.97 24.87
C ASP A 327 -11.09 -7.25 25.61
N LYS A 328 -9.96 -7.85 25.20
CA LYS A 328 -9.46 -9.13 25.71
C LYS A 328 -8.27 -9.01 26.66
N ASP A 329 -7.64 -7.84 26.76
CA ASP A 329 -6.48 -7.64 27.64
C ASP A 329 -6.28 -6.17 28.02
N GLU A 330 -5.41 -5.90 29.00
CA GLU A 330 -5.21 -4.55 29.51
C GLU A 330 -4.31 -3.65 28.64
N ARG A 331 -3.87 -4.11 27.46
CA ARG A 331 -2.96 -3.34 26.61
C ARG A 331 -3.72 -2.28 25.85
N ILE A 332 -3.10 -1.11 25.73
CA ILE A 332 -3.58 -0.03 24.86
C ILE A 332 -3.64 -0.54 23.42
N ARG A 333 -4.76 -0.28 22.76
CA ARG A 333 -5.08 -0.77 21.42
C ARG A 333 -4.19 -0.16 20.35
N ALA A 334 -3.98 1.16 20.41
CA ALA A 334 -3.11 1.84 19.47
C ALA A 334 -1.64 1.74 19.87
N VAL A 335 -0.77 1.59 18.89
CA VAL A 335 0.69 1.46 19.08
C VAL A 335 1.46 2.33 18.09
N ASN A 336 2.71 2.65 18.41
CA ASN A 336 3.60 3.51 17.60
C ASN A 336 3.01 4.89 17.33
N LEU A 337 2.51 5.57 18.38
CA LEU A 337 1.90 6.89 18.26
C LEU A 337 2.87 7.99 17.76
N ASN A 338 4.18 7.77 17.90
CA ASN A 338 5.24 8.70 17.47
C ASN A 338 4.99 10.15 17.94
N LEU A 339 4.63 10.32 19.21
CA LEU A 339 4.21 11.60 19.81
C LEU A 339 5.23 12.74 19.66
N GLU A 340 6.49 12.42 19.43
CA GLU A 340 7.60 13.35 19.21
C GLU A 340 7.71 13.84 17.74
N TYR A 341 7.11 13.13 16.78
CA TYR A 341 7.23 13.43 15.34
C TYR A 341 5.93 13.79 14.65
N ILE A 342 4.78 13.38 15.20
CA ILE A 342 3.49 13.81 14.63
C ILE A 342 3.42 15.34 14.57
N PHE A 343 2.76 15.86 13.55
CA PHE A 343 2.72 17.29 13.18
C PHE A 343 4.02 17.88 12.62
N SER A 344 5.15 17.17 12.69
CA SER A 344 6.42 17.63 12.11
C SER A 344 6.46 17.39 10.61
N GLU A 345 7.16 18.27 9.90
CA GLU A 345 7.51 18.08 8.50
C GLU A 345 8.52 16.93 8.34
N GLY A 346 8.41 16.16 7.27
CA GLY A 346 9.29 15.02 7.02
C GLY A 346 9.14 14.44 5.62
N LEU A 347 9.53 13.19 5.45
CA LEU A 347 9.26 12.40 4.25
C LEU A 347 8.48 11.14 4.64
N SER A 348 7.69 10.60 3.71
CA SER A 348 6.86 9.42 3.95
C SER A 348 6.91 8.43 2.78
N TRP A 349 6.74 7.15 3.09
CA TRP A 349 6.62 6.10 2.07
C TRP A 349 5.69 4.98 2.52
N THR A 350 5.12 4.27 1.55
CA THR A 350 4.23 3.14 1.81
C THR A 350 5.04 1.94 2.32
N SER A 351 4.57 1.30 3.40
CA SER A 351 5.28 0.19 4.07
C SER A 351 5.48 -1.06 3.21
N ILE A 352 4.56 -1.33 2.29
CA ILE A 352 4.59 -2.47 1.37
C ILE A 352 4.42 -1.93 -0.04
N THR A 353 5.36 -2.23 -0.93
CA THR A 353 5.29 -1.82 -2.33
C THR A 353 5.20 -3.06 -3.23
N SER A 354 4.14 -3.18 -4.02
CA SER A 354 4.00 -4.22 -5.05
C SER A 354 4.68 -3.86 -6.37
N SER A 355 5.05 -2.58 -6.54
CA SER A 355 5.68 -2.03 -7.74
C SER A 355 7.07 -1.43 -7.44
N PHE A 356 7.19 -0.12 -7.43
CA PHE A 356 8.44 0.63 -7.22
C PHE A 356 8.45 1.30 -5.85
N PHE A 357 9.64 1.42 -5.27
CA PHE A 357 9.84 2.23 -4.09
C PHE A 357 9.71 3.72 -4.42
N SER A 358 8.99 4.48 -3.59
CA SER A 358 8.83 5.94 -3.75
C SER A 358 8.72 6.63 -2.41
N ILE A 359 9.24 7.85 -2.36
CA ILE A 359 9.12 8.77 -1.23
C ILE A 359 8.25 9.96 -1.63
N ARG A 360 7.45 10.45 -0.67
CA ARG A 360 6.69 11.68 -0.78
C ARG A 360 7.07 12.65 0.34
N TYR A 361 7.11 13.93 0.02
CA TYR A 361 7.27 15.00 0.99
C TYR A 361 6.04 15.07 1.91
N LEU A 362 6.25 14.89 3.22
CA LEU A 362 5.23 14.94 4.26
C LEU A 362 5.19 16.35 4.87
N PRO A 363 4.13 17.15 4.62
CA PRO A 363 4.01 18.47 5.22
C PRO A 363 3.84 18.39 6.74
N LYS A 364 4.05 19.52 7.41
CA LYS A 364 3.60 19.70 8.80
C LYS A 364 2.08 19.47 8.92
N GLY A 365 1.63 19.13 10.12
CA GLY A 365 0.20 18.90 10.38
C GLY A 365 -0.24 17.43 10.30
N PHE A 366 0.67 16.52 9.92
CA PHE A 366 0.33 15.12 9.67
C PHE A 366 0.62 14.18 10.82
N LEU A 367 -0.26 13.20 10.99
CA LEU A 367 0.00 11.91 11.59
C LEU A 367 0.26 10.88 10.48
N PHE A 368 0.75 9.69 10.81
CA PHE A 368 1.05 8.66 9.80
C PHE A 368 0.76 7.24 10.32
N SER A 369 0.21 6.40 9.45
CA SER A 369 -0.34 5.09 9.79
C SER A 369 0.67 3.96 9.70
N SER A 370 0.34 2.77 10.18
CA SER A 370 1.18 1.59 10.04
C SER A 370 1.43 1.17 8.57
N ALA A 371 0.60 1.64 7.64
CA ALA A 371 0.80 1.51 6.20
C ALA A 371 1.76 2.56 5.61
N SER A 372 2.17 3.55 6.41
CA SER A 372 3.15 4.57 6.05
C SER A 372 4.30 4.64 7.05
N ASN A 373 5.52 4.61 6.55
CA ASN A 373 6.68 4.96 7.36
C ASN A 373 7.03 6.43 7.13
N ALA A 374 7.85 6.98 8.01
CA ALA A 374 8.28 8.38 7.93
C ALA A 374 9.77 8.56 8.28
N PHE A 375 10.33 9.64 7.75
CA PHE A 375 11.71 10.09 7.92
C PHE A 375 11.68 11.53 8.40
N PHE A 376 12.44 11.82 9.46
CA PHE A 376 12.53 13.14 10.07
C PHE A 376 14.00 13.48 10.29
N LEU A 377 14.38 14.74 10.07
CA LEU A 377 15.71 15.22 10.36
C LEU A 377 15.84 15.49 11.87
N LYS A 378 17.03 15.24 12.44
CA LYS A 378 17.28 15.53 13.88
C LYS A 378 17.41 17.03 14.15
N GLU A 379 17.92 17.77 13.17
CA GLU A 379 18.07 19.22 13.18
C GLU A 379 17.38 19.82 11.95
N SER A 380 17.00 21.11 12.01
CA SER A 380 16.34 21.81 10.91
C SER A 380 17.29 21.94 9.71
N SER A 381 17.28 20.92 8.86
CA SER A 381 18.04 20.84 7.62
C SER A 381 17.07 20.64 6.46
N ASN A 382 17.58 20.78 5.25
CA ASN A 382 16.78 20.77 4.05
C ASN A 382 16.36 19.33 3.66
N LEU A 383 15.06 19.02 3.75
CA LEU A 383 14.49 17.71 3.38
C LEU A 383 14.59 17.39 1.87
N LYS A 384 14.91 18.38 1.03
CA LYS A 384 14.96 18.21 -0.43
C LYS A 384 16.06 17.24 -0.86
N ILE A 385 17.25 17.29 -0.24
CA ILE A 385 18.37 16.42 -0.63
C ILE A 385 18.09 14.95 -0.26
N PRO A 386 17.64 14.61 0.97
CA PRO A 386 17.22 13.24 1.27
C PRO A 386 16.05 12.78 0.39
N LEU A 387 15.09 13.64 0.09
CA LEU A 387 13.99 13.33 -0.83
C LEU A 387 14.50 13.00 -2.23
N ALA A 388 15.44 13.81 -2.75
CA ALA A 388 16.10 13.63 -4.04
C ALA A 388 16.83 12.29 -4.12
N LEU A 389 17.67 12.00 -3.12
CA LEU A 389 18.43 10.77 -3.03
C LEU A 389 17.49 9.57 -2.99
N LEU A 390 16.50 9.57 -2.11
CA LEU A 390 15.65 8.40 -1.88
C LEU A 390 14.73 8.06 -3.07
N ASN A 391 14.42 9.03 -3.92
CA ASN A 391 13.68 8.81 -5.17
C ASN A 391 14.59 8.56 -6.39
N SER A 392 15.91 8.52 -6.22
CA SER A 392 16.87 8.23 -7.30
C SER A 392 17.06 6.73 -7.54
N ARG A 393 17.58 6.39 -8.73
CA ARG A 393 18.01 5.02 -9.09
C ARG A 393 19.08 4.45 -8.15
N VAL A 394 19.93 5.30 -7.60
CA VAL A 394 20.98 4.90 -6.66
C VAL A 394 20.36 4.31 -5.38
N SER A 395 19.36 4.97 -4.80
CA SER A 395 18.68 4.45 -3.61
C SER A 395 17.92 3.16 -3.88
N GLU A 396 17.26 3.04 -5.04
CA GLU A 396 16.59 1.80 -5.46
C GLU A 396 17.60 0.62 -5.55
N TYR A 397 18.77 0.87 -6.15
CA TYR A 397 19.83 -0.11 -6.28
C TYR A 397 20.43 -0.50 -4.93
N ILE A 398 20.73 0.48 -4.07
CA ILE A 398 21.27 0.27 -2.72
C ILE A 398 20.28 -0.48 -1.83
N LEU A 399 18.97 -0.18 -1.93
CA LEU A 399 17.95 -0.89 -1.17
C LEU A 399 17.87 -2.37 -1.55
N LYS A 400 18.00 -2.70 -2.84
CA LYS A 400 18.06 -4.10 -3.31
C LYS A 400 19.28 -4.84 -2.77
N ILE A 401 20.36 -4.14 -2.40
CA ILE A 401 21.56 -4.70 -1.77
C ILE A 401 21.34 -4.90 -0.27
N LEU A 402 20.82 -3.89 0.42
CA LEU A 402 20.61 -3.90 1.88
C LEU A 402 19.49 -4.85 2.31
N SER A 403 18.41 -4.90 1.55
CA SER A 403 17.23 -5.72 1.82
C SER A 403 16.61 -6.15 0.49
N PRO A 404 16.98 -7.33 -0.05
CA PRO A 404 16.40 -7.86 -1.30
C PRO A 404 14.90 -8.20 -1.21
N SER A 405 14.26 -7.94 -0.07
CA SER A 405 12.82 -8.13 0.13
C SER A 405 12.03 -6.94 -0.39
N LEU A 406 10.74 -7.12 -0.69
CA LEU A 406 9.86 -6.05 -1.19
C LEU A 406 9.54 -4.95 -0.15
N ASN A 407 9.99 -5.09 1.10
CA ASN A 407 9.65 -4.18 2.18
C ASN A 407 10.82 -3.25 2.49
N ALA A 408 10.65 -1.95 2.19
CA ALA A 408 11.58 -0.91 2.59
C ALA A 408 11.35 -0.53 4.05
N ASN A 409 11.98 -1.24 4.98
CA ASN A 409 11.82 -0.97 6.41
C ASN A 409 12.56 0.33 6.79
N PRO A 410 12.09 1.06 7.83
CA PRO A 410 12.79 2.23 8.38
C PRO A 410 14.29 2.02 8.59
N GLY A 411 14.68 0.86 9.15
CA GLY A 411 16.09 0.53 9.40
C GLY A 411 16.93 0.33 8.13
N ASP A 412 16.31 -0.07 7.01
CA ASP A 412 17.00 -0.25 5.73
C ASP A 412 17.26 1.13 5.09
N ILE A 413 16.27 2.03 5.16
CA ILE A 413 16.39 3.42 4.70
C ILE A 413 17.47 4.16 5.48
N ALA A 414 17.53 4.00 6.80
CA ALA A 414 18.53 4.63 7.63
C ALA A 414 19.98 4.21 7.28
N LYS A 415 20.17 3.05 6.65
CA LYS A 415 21.49 2.52 6.25
C LYS A 415 21.97 3.02 4.87
N ILE A 416 21.14 3.74 4.11
CA ILE A 416 21.52 4.27 2.79
C ILE A 416 22.65 5.32 2.97
N PRO A 417 23.80 5.16 2.30
CA PRO A 417 24.87 6.16 2.28
C PRO A 417 24.37 7.48 1.71
N PHE A 418 24.75 8.59 2.31
CA PHE A 418 24.27 9.93 2.00
C PHE A 418 25.40 10.83 1.55
N ILE A 419 25.21 11.47 0.40
CA ILE A 419 26.04 12.56 -0.08
C ILE A 419 25.20 13.83 -0.23
N GLU A 420 25.78 14.96 0.16
CA GLU A 420 25.16 16.26 0.00
C GLU A 420 25.43 16.80 -1.42
N LEU A 421 24.36 17.15 -2.14
CA LEU A 421 24.42 17.70 -3.50
C LEU A 421 23.53 18.93 -3.61
N ASP A 422 23.97 19.92 -4.40
CA ASP A 422 23.13 21.06 -4.77
C ASP A 422 22.11 20.64 -5.85
N CYS A 423 20.92 20.23 -5.39
CA CYS A 423 19.79 19.84 -6.24
C CYS A 423 18.51 20.62 -5.89
N ASP A 424 18.60 21.61 -5.01
CA ASP A 424 17.45 22.26 -4.37
C ASP A 424 16.47 22.88 -5.35
N LYS A 425 16.98 23.53 -6.39
CA LYS A 425 16.14 24.19 -7.42
C LYS A 425 15.30 23.18 -8.19
N ASN A 426 15.91 22.07 -8.61
CA ASN A 426 15.23 21.03 -9.38
C ASN A 426 14.18 20.32 -8.51
N ILE A 427 14.53 20.00 -7.25
CA ILE A 427 13.60 19.34 -6.33
C ILE A 427 12.45 20.27 -5.94
N GLN A 428 12.69 21.57 -5.78
CA GLN A 428 11.62 22.54 -5.58
C GLN A 428 10.66 22.56 -6.76
N LYS A 429 11.17 22.55 -8.00
CA LYS A 429 10.36 22.53 -9.22
C LYS A 429 9.54 21.24 -9.32
N ILE A 430 10.16 20.09 -9.03
CA ILE A 430 9.49 18.78 -8.94
C ILE A 430 8.32 18.84 -7.94
N LEU A 431 8.57 19.33 -6.70
CA LEU A 431 7.54 19.42 -5.67
C LEU A 431 6.38 20.33 -6.09
N THR A 432 6.68 21.47 -6.72
CA THR A 432 5.65 22.37 -7.26
C THR A 432 4.80 21.70 -8.33
N ILE A 433 5.41 20.98 -9.28
CA ILE A 433 4.67 20.27 -10.34
C ILE A 433 3.83 19.14 -9.73
N SER A 434 4.39 18.31 -8.85
CA SER A 434 3.66 17.22 -8.20
C SER A 434 2.51 17.70 -7.31
N LYS A 435 2.69 18.79 -6.57
CA LYS A 435 1.62 19.37 -5.76
C LYS A 435 0.52 19.95 -6.65
N LYS A 436 0.87 20.67 -7.72
CA LYS A 436 -0.11 21.21 -8.68
C LYS A 436 -0.93 20.10 -9.36
N ASP A 437 -0.30 18.97 -9.71
CA ASP A 437 -1.01 17.78 -10.22
C ASP A 437 -2.00 17.23 -9.19
N TRP A 438 -1.56 17.01 -7.94
CA TRP A 438 -2.41 16.51 -6.87
C TRP A 438 -3.61 17.44 -6.60
N ASP A 439 -3.38 18.75 -6.54
CA ASP A 439 -4.38 19.76 -6.23
C ASP A 439 -5.29 20.09 -7.43
N SER A 440 -5.08 19.46 -8.60
CA SER A 440 -5.96 19.60 -9.76
C SER A 440 -7.19 18.68 -9.73
N TYR A 441 -7.35 17.86 -8.68
CA TYR A 441 -8.44 16.88 -8.57
C TYR A 441 -9.21 17.00 -7.24
N GLU A 442 -10.53 16.79 -7.27
CA GLU A 442 -11.47 16.97 -6.14
C GLU A 442 -11.18 16.13 -4.89
N THR A 443 -10.30 15.13 -4.98
CA THR A 443 -9.86 14.32 -3.86
C THR A 443 -8.79 15.01 -3.02
N SER A 444 -8.16 16.08 -3.52
CA SER A 444 -7.33 16.98 -2.72
C SER A 444 -8.22 17.98 -1.96
N TRP A 445 -7.93 18.20 -0.68
CA TRP A 445 -8.57 19.25 0.11
C TRP A 445 -8.12 20.66 -0.31
N ASP A 446 -7.03 20.78 -1.08
CA ASP A 446 -6.55 22.04 -1.66
C ASP A 446 -7.10 22.27 -3.09
N PHE A 447 -8.02 21.42 -3.59
CA PHE A 447 -8.61 21.57 -4.91
C PHE A 447 -9.41 22.87 -5.03
N THR A 448 -9.11 23.66 -6.07
CA THR A 448 -9.73 24.97 -6.28
C THR A 448 -10.79 24.98 -7.37
N GLN A 449 -10.47 24.46 -8.55
CA GLN A 449 -11.32 24.51 -9.74
C GLN A 449 -10.89 23.43 -10.74
N ASN A 450 -11.82 22.95 -11.56
CA ASN A 450 -11.53 22.00 -12.63
C ASN A 450 -10.43 22.55 -13.59
N PRO A 451 -9.42 21.75 -13.94
CA PRO A 451 -8.28 22.21 -14.73
C PRO A 451 -8.65 22.68 -16.14
N ILE A 452 -9.71 22.16 -16.75
CA ILE A 452 -10.17 22.60 -18.08
C ILE A 452 -10.69 24.04 -18.02
N ILE A 453 -11.52 24.35 -17.02
CA ILE A 453 -12.13 25.68 -16.87
C ILE A 453 -11.06 26.75 -16.62
N ARG A 454 -10.06 26.41 -15.80
CA ARG A 454 -8.92 27.29 -15.47
C ARG A 454 -8.09 27.73 -16.69
N MET A 455 -8.23 27.06 -17.85
CA MET A 455 -7.51 27.45 -19.06
C MET A 455 -8.05 28.73 -19.70
N GLU A 456 -9.25 29.19 -19.29
CA GLU A 456 -9.88 30.43 -19.77
C GLU A 456 -9.94 30.51 -21.31
N GLN A 457 -10.18 29.38 -21.97
CA GLN A 457 -10.31 29.31 -23.42
C GLN A 457 -11.75 29.56 -23.87
N PRO A 458 -11.96 30.05 -25.12
CA PRO A 458 -13.28 30.41 -25.64
C PRO A 458 -14.34 29.29 -25.65
N ASN A 459 -13.92 28.02 -25.71
CA ASN A 459 -14.82 26.86 -25.71
C ASN A 459 -14.17 25.65 -25.06
N LEU A 460 -14.98 24.62 -24.81
CA LEU A 460 -14.59 23.40 -24.09
C LEU A 460 -13.47 22.62 -24.80
N GLU A 461 -13.53 22.51 -26.13
CA GLU A 461 -12.52 21.79 -26.91
C GLU A 461 -11.15 22.48 -26.82
N GLN A 462 -11.10 23.80 -27.03
CA GLN A 462 -9.87 24.58 -26.90
C GLN A 462 -9.32 24.55 -25.47
N ALA A 463 -10.21 24.61 -24.48
CA ALA A 463 -9.86 24.48 -23.07
C ALA A 463 -9.21 23.13 -22.77
N PHE A 464 -9.82 22.04 -23.25
CA PHE A 464 -9.26 20.69 -23.09
C PHE A 464 -7.92 20.55 -23.81
N ASN A 465 -7.79 21.00 -25.06
CA ASN A 465 -6.54 20.91 -25.83
C ASN A 465 -5.41 21.70 -25.15
N THR A 466 -5.72 22.86 -24.58
CA THR A 466 -4.74 23.67 -23.83
C THR A 466 -4.33 22.97 -22.53
N TRP A 467 -5.28 22.40 -21.80
CA TRP A 467 -5.01 21.58 -20.61
C TRP A 467 -4.14 20.36 -20.96
N GLN A 468 -4.47 19.64 -22.04
CA GLN A 468 -3.74 18.48 -22.51
C GLN A 468 -2.28 18.84 -22.84
N GLN A 469 -2.06 19.96 -23.54
CA GLN A 469 -0.71 20.43 -23.84
C GLN A 469 0.05 20.79 -22.57
N GLN A 470 -0.54 21.56 -21.64
CA GLN A 470 0.10 21.90 -20.37
C GLN A 470 0.43 20.67 -19.53
N ASN A 471 -0.45 19.66 -19.54
CA ASN A 471 -0.24 18.40 -18.87
C ASN A 471 0.94 17.63 -19.50
N ALA A 472 0.97 17.52 -20.83
CA ALA A 472 2.06 16.88 -21.56
C ALA A 472 3.42 17.56 -21.31
N ASP A 473 3.45 18.89 -21.29
CA ASP A 473 4.65 19.67 -20.98
C ASP A 473 5.13 19.43 -19.54
N ALA A 474 4.20 19.39 -18.58
CA ALA A 474 4.52 19.09 -17.18
C ALA A 474 5.08 17.67 -16.99
N VAL A 475 4.54 16.70 -17.75
CA VAL A 475 5.03 15.32 -17.79
C VAL A 475 6.45 15.23 -18.35
N ALA A 476 6.69 15.88 -19.49
CA ALA A 476 8.00 15.90 -20.13
C ALA A 476 9.04 16.57 -19.22
N GLU A 477 8.66 17.68 -18.57
CA GLU A 477 9.54 18.38 -17.64
C GLU A 477 9.81 17.56 -16.37
N MET A 478 8.80 16.88 -15.82
CA MET A 478 9.00 15.97 -14.69
C MET A 478 9.99 14.86 -15.05
N LYS A 479 9.82 14.24 -16.22
CA LYS A 479 10.75 13.21 -16.70
C LYS A 479 12.18 13.73 -16.81
N ARG A 480 12.38 14.90 -17.44
CA ARG A 480 13.69 15.54 -17.56
C ARG A 480 14.32 15.80 -16.18
N LEU A 481 13.53 16.30 -15.22
CA LEU A 481 14.00 16.59 -13.86
C LEU A 481 14.35 15.32 -13.07
N GLU A 482 13.57 14.24 -13.21
CA GLU A 482 13.89 12.95 -12.57
C GLU A 482 15.14 12.28 -13.18
N GLU A 483 15.32 12.37 -14.50
CA GLU A 483 16.52 11.89 -15.19
C GLU A 483 17.77 12.69 -14.78
N GLU A 484 17.65 14.01 -14.66
CA GLU A 484 18.71 14.88 -14.14
C GLU A 484 19.05 14.54 -12.69
N ASN A 485 18.06 14.33 -11.84
CA ASN A 485 18.25 13.87 -10.45
C ASN A 485 18.99 12.53 -10.41
N ASN A 486 18.61 11.56 -11.25
CA ASN A 486 19.30 10.28 -11.33
C ASN A 486 20.75 10.45 -11.77
N LYS A 487 20.99 11.25 -12.82
CA LYS A 487 22.34 11.50 -13.32
C LYS A 487 23.25 12.07 -12.23
N LEU A 488 22.78 13.09 -11.50
CA LEU A 488 23.53 13.72 -10.41
C LEU A 488 23.98 12.70 -9.35
N PHE A 489 23.07 11.84 -8.89
CA PHE A 489 23.40 10.83 -7.89
C PHE A 489 24.24 9.68 -8.46
N ILE A 490 23.99 9.23 -9.69
CA ILE A 490 24.81 8.19 -10.33
C ILE A 490 26.26 8.67 -10.46
N ASP A 491 26.45 9.92 -10.90
CA ASP A 491 27.78 10.51 -11.05
C ASP A 491 28.48 10.68 -9.70
N ALA A 492 27.76 11.19 -8.69
CA ALA A 492 28.31 11.44 -7.37
C ALA A 492 28.71 10.15 -6.61
N TYR A 493 28.04 9.03 -6.90
CA TYR A 493 28.33 7.73 -6.30
C TYR A 493 29.31 6.89 -7.13
N GLY A 494 29.67 7.32 -8.34
CA GLY A 494 30.55 6.58 -9.24
C GLY A 494 29.95 5.26 -9.75
N LEU A 495 28.64 5.26 -10.06
CA LEU A 495 27.86 4.07 -10.43
C LEU A 495 27.41 4.04 -11.90
N GLN A 496 28.14 4.72 -12.79
CA GLN A 496 27.80 4.83 -14.21
C GLN A 496 27.86 3.48 -14.95
N ASP A 497 28.66 2.53 -14.46
CA ASP A 497 28.77 1.20 -15.05
C ASP A 497 27.57 0.31 -14.68
N GLU A 498 26.87 0.62 -13.58
CA GLU A 498 25.76 -0.15 -13.04
C GLU A 498 24.38 0.44 -13.38
N LEU A 499 24.28 1.75 -13.59
CA LEU A 499 23.01 2.48 -13.66
C LEU A 499 22.99 3.48 -14.81
N THR A 500 21.82 3.62 -15.45
CA THR A 500 21.52 4.71 -16.38
C THR A 500 20.56 5.71 -15.73
N PRO A 501 20.59 7.00 -16.14
CA PRO A 501 19.71 8.02 -15.57
C PRO A 501 18.24 7.88 -16.02
N ASP A 502 17.97 7.06 -17.04
CA ASP A 502 16.69 7.00 -17.74
C ASP A 502 15.50 6.67 -16.81
N VAL A 503 14.40 7.39 -17.05
CA VAL A 503 13.14 7.17 -16.34
C VAL A 503 12.08 6.66 -17.33
N PRO A 504 11.63 5.39 -17.19
CA PRO A 504 10.51 4.87 -17.97
C PRO A 504 9.26 5.72 -17.78
N ASP A 505 8.47 5.90 -18.84
CA ASP A 505 7.25 6.74 -18.78
C ASP A 505 6.26 6.25 -17.72
N GLU A 506 6.14 4.93 -17.52
CA GLU A 506 5.32 4.29 -16.49
C GLU A 506 5.73 4.65 -15.04
N GLN A 507 6.95 5.16 -14.83
CA GLN A 507 7.41 5.60 -13.50
C GLN A 507 7.07 7.05 -13.19
N ILE A 508 6.64 7.84 -14.18
CA ILE A 508 6.26 9.25 -14.00
C ILE A 508 4.82 9.32 -13.49
N THR A 509 4.67 9.65 -12.21
CA THR A 509 3.39 9.52 -11.47
C THR A 509 2.45 10.72 -11.58
N LEU A 510 2.72 11.65 -12.50
CA LEU A 510 1.77 12.71 -12.85
C LEU A 510 0.60 12.14 -13.63
N THR A 511 -0.61 12.62 -13.34
CA THR A 511 -1.80 12.20 -14.06
C THR A 511 -1.69 12.64 -15.52
N ARG A 512 -2.04 11.76 -16.46
CA ARG A 512 -2.10 12.10 -17.88
C ARG A 512 -3.49 12.63 -18.22
N ALA A 513 -3.54 13.70 -19.02
CA ALA A 513 -4.77 14.20 -19.58
C ALA A 513 -5.43 13.12 -20.45
N ASP A 514 -6.72 12.89 -20.21
CA ASP A 514 -7.49 11.84 -20.86
C ASP A 514 -8.89 12.38 -21.11
N ARG A 515 -9.31 12.40 -22.39
CA ARG A 515 -10.54 13.08 -22.81
C ARG A 515 -11.76 12.55 -22.07
N GLU A 516 -11.90 11.23 -21.95
CA GLU A 516 -13.05 10.63 -21.27
C GLU A 516 -13.02 10.94 -19.76
N LYS A 517 -11.90 10.67 -19.08
CA LYS A 517 -11.76 10.87 -17.63
C LYS A 517 -11.85 12.34 -17.23
N ASP A 518 -11.29 13.25 -18.02
CA ASP A 518 -11.36 14.68 -17.75
C ASP A 518 -12.76 15.24 -18.02
N SER A 519 -13.50 14.71 -19.00
CA SER A 519 -14.93 15.00 -19.15
C SER A 519 -15.78 14.49 -17.98
N GLN A 520 -15.51 13.27 -17.48
CA GLN A 520 -16.17 12.74 -16.27
C GLN A 520 -15.91 13.65 -15.06
N ARG A 521 -14.66 14.13 -14.88
CA ARG A 521 -14.29 15.09 -13.83
C ARG A 521 -14.94 16.46 -14.01
N LEU A 522 -15.10 16.93 -15.25
CA LEU A 522 -15.81 18.18 -15.53
C LEU A 522 -17.29 18.07 -15.13
N VAL A 523 -17.95 16.96 -15.47
CA VAL A 523 -19.34 16.70 -15.07
C VAL A 523 -19.45 16.58 -13.54
N SER A 524 -18.51 15.91 -12.87
CA SER A 524 -18.49 15.82 -11.41
C SER A 524 -18.34 17.19 -10.74
N TYR A 525 -17.47 18.05 -11.29
CA TYR A 525 -17.30 19.43 -10.81
C TYR A 525 -18.56 20.26 -11.03
N ALA A 526 -19.21 20.16 -12.21
CA ALA A 526 -20.46 20.84 -12.51
C ALA A 526 -21.58 20.42 -11.54
N ILE A 527 -21.72 19.12 -11.25
CA ILE A 527 -22.63 18.62 -10.21
C ILE A 527 -22.24 19.15 -8.83
N GLY A 528 -20.95 19.24 -8.52
CA GLY A 528 -20.46 19.90 -7.31
C GLY A 528 -20.91 21.36 -7.21
N CYS A 529 -20.90 22.10 -8.32
CA CYS A 529 -21.45 23.46 -8.37
C CYS A 529 -22.97 23.48 -8.21
N MET A 530 -23.71 22.57 -8.86
CA MET A 530 -25.17 22.44 -8.68
C MET A 530 -25.52 22.20 -7.20
N MET A 531 -24.73 21.35 -6.54
CA MET A 531 -24.91 21.03 -5.13
C MET A 531 -24.43 22.13 -4.18
N GLY A 532 -23.76 23.18 -4.68
CA GLY A 532 -23.14 24.22 -3.84
C GLY A 532 -21.86 23.77 -3.12
N ARG A 533 -21.27 22.63 -3.48
CA ARG A 533 -19.96 22.21 -2.95
C ARG A 533 -18.84 23.15 -3.44
N TYR A 534 -18.94 23.57 -4.69
CA TYR A 534 -18.03 24.50 -5.37
C TYR A 534 -18.81 25.68 -5.95
N SER A 535 -18.12 26.77 -6.29
CA SER A 535 -18.70 27.92 -6.99
C SER A 535 -17.82 28.30 -8.20
N LEU A 536 -18.43 28.93 -9.21
CA LEU A 536 -17.70 29.62 -10.27
C LEU A 536 -17.26 31.03 -9.84
N ASP A 537 -17.86 31.57 -8.77
CA ASP A 537 -17.56 32.91 -8.24
C ASP A 537 -16.38 32.91 -7.26
N GLU A 538 -16.06 31.76 -6.65
CA GLU A 538 -15.02 31.65 -5.62
C GLU A 538 -14.23 30.33 -5.78
N PRO A 539 -12.88 30.36 -5.74
CA PRO A 539 -12.06 29.16 -5.84
C PRO A 539 -12.09 28.35 -4.53
N GLY A 540 -12.08 27.02 -4.64
CA GLY A 540 -11.97 26.14 -3.49
C GLY A 540 -13.30 25.56 -3.02
N LEU A 541 -13.21 24.75 -1.96
CA LEU A 541 -14.36 24.12 -1.33
C LEU A 541 -15.20 25.16 -0.57
N ILE A 542 -16.47 25.33 -0.97
CA ILE A 542 -17.34 26.39 -0.48
C ILE A 542 -18.23 25.89 0.66
N TYR A 543 -18.91 24.75 0.47
CA TYR A 543 -19.85 24.18 1.43
C TYR A 543 -19.59 22.68 1.67
N ALA A 544 -19.26 22.31 2.92
CA ALA A 544 -18.98 20.92 3.31
C ALA A 544 -19.06 20.68 4.84
N HIS A 545 -20.02 21.31 5.56
CA HIS A 545 -19.96 21.31 7.03
C HIS A 545 -21.27 21.13 7.83
N ALA A 546 -22.48 21.40 7.31
CA ALA A 546 -23.63 21.50 8.24
C ALA A 546 -25.06 21.23 7.71
N GLY A 547 -25.32 20.18 6.92
CA GLY A 547 -26.69 19.76 6.61
C GLY A 547 -27.59 20.86 6.03
N ASN A 548 -27.03 21.71 5.16
CA ASN A 548 -27.65 22.92 4.61
C ASN A 548 -27.89 24.11 5.58
N GLN A 549 -27.41 24.03 6.83
CA GLN A 549 -27.34 25.18 7.73
C GLN A 549 -26.33 26.21 7.20
N ASP A 550 -26.66 27.49 7.34
CA ASP A 550 -25.84 28.64 6.91
C ASP A 550 -25.45 28.60 5.42
N PHE A 551 -26.26 27.93 4.58
CA PHE A 551 -26.04 27.92 3.14
C PHE A 551 -26.31 29.31 2.56
N ASP A 552 -25.25 29.96 2.10
CA ASP A 552 -25.30 31.31 1.53
C ASP A 552 -25.38 31.26 0.00
N ALA A 553 -26.60 31.39 -0.53
CA ALA A 553 -26.85 31.43 -1.96
C ALA A 553 -26.16 32.62 -2.67
N SER A 554 -25.78 33.69 -1.95
CA SER A 554 -25.13 34.85 -2.56
C SER A 554 -23.74 34.52 -3.12
N ARG A 555 -23.12 33.41 -2.69
CA ARG A 555 -21.80 32.94 -3.15
C ARG A 555 -21.83 32.15 -4.48
N TYR A 556 -22.99 32.04 -5.13
CA TYR A 556 -23.20 31.29 -6.37
C TYR A 556 -23.99 32.14 -7.38
N GLN A 557 -23.43 33.26 -7.85
CA GLN A 557 -24.13 34.17 -8.76
C GLN A 557 -24.01 33.74 -10.22
N ILE A 558 -22.81 33.36 -10.68
CA ILE A 558 -22.57 32.99 -12.08
C ILE A 558 -23.35 31.73 -12.46
N PHE A 559 -23.39 30.75 -11.55
CA PHE A 559 -24.18 29.54 -11.69
C PHE A 559 -24.81 29.21 -10.33
N PRO A 560 -26.08 29.60 -10.13
CA PRO A 560 -26.79 29.38 -8.87
C PRO A 560 -26.78 27.92 -8.46
N ALA A 561 -26.38 27.63 -7.23
CA ALA A 561 -26.55 26.31 -6.65
C ALA A 561 -28.05 26.02 -6.44
N ASP A 562 -28.39 24.75 -6.50
CA ASP A 562 -29.77 24.31 -6.31
C ASP A 562 -30.30 24.65 -4.91
N ALA A 563 -31.57 25.02 -4.83
CA ALA A 563 -32.15 25.52 -3.58
C ALA A 563 -32.26 24.44 -2.50
N ASP A 564 -32.44 23.18 -2.87
CA ASP A 564 -32.71 22.09 -1.92
C ASP A 564 -31.69 20.95 -1.93
N GLY A 565 -30.78 20.97 -2.90
CA GLY A 565 -29.70 20.01 -3.04
C GLY A 565 -30.18 18.64 -3.54
N ILE A 566 -31.35 18.58 -4.19
CA ILE A 566 -31.90 17.39 -4.83
C ILE A 566 -31.82 17.59 -6.34
N ILE A 567 -30.98 16.81 -7.02
CA ILE A 567 -30.80 16.93 -8.47
C ILE A 567 -31.32 15.66 -9.17
N PRO A 568 -32.44 15.74 -9.92
CA PRO A 568 -32.98 14.60 -10.67
C PRO A 568 -32.04 14.08 -11.77
N LEU A 569 -31.98 12.76 -11.94
CA LEU A 569 -31.22 12.04 -12.97
C LEU A 569 -32.14 11.14 -13.81
N THR A 570 -33.16 11.70 -14.44
CA THR A 570 -34.15 10.91 -15.17
C THR A 570 -33.78 10.66 -16.64
N GLU A 571 -34.11 9.46 -17.15
CA GLU A 571 -33.89 9.08 -18.55
C GLU A 571 -34.73 9.89 -19.55
N MET A 572 -35.86 10.44 -19.09
CA MET A 572 -36.67 11.40 -19.84
C MET A 572 -36.66 12.75 -19.14
N HIS A 573 -36.93 13.81 -19.90
CA HIS A 573 -37.03 15.15 -19.35
C HIS A 573 -38.38 15.33 -18.63
N TRP A 574 -38.35 15.23 -17.31
CA TRP A 574 -39.54 15.37 -16.45
C TRP A 574 -39.52 16.66 -15.62
N PHE A 575 -38.35 17.23 -15.38
CA PHE A 575 -38.12 18.34 -14.45
C PHE A 575 -37.21 19.38 -15.11
N GLU A 576 -37.51 20.66 -14.91
CA GLU A 576 -36.72 21.78 -15.44
C GLU A 576 -35.33 21.86 -14.76
N ASP A 577 -35.24 21.45 -13.50
CA ASP A 577 -34.02 21.43 -12.69
C ASP A 577 -33.23 20.11 -12.81
N ASP A 578 -33.52 19.27 -13.82
CA ASP A 578 -32.79 18.01 -14.00
C ASP A 578 -31.29 18.21 -14.32
N ALA A 579 -30.46 17.23 -13.96
CA ALA A 579 -29.01 17.34 -14.12
C ALA A 579 -28.57 17.65 -15.56
N THR A 580 -29.31 17.20 -16.57
CA THR A 580 -28.92 17.38 -17.98
C THR A 580 -29.14 18.82 -18.40
N HIS A 581 -30.28 19.41 -18.06
CA HIS A 581 -30.56 20.81 -18.29
C HIS A 581 -29.57 21.70 -17.53
N ARG A 582 -29.30 21.35 -16.26
CA ARG A 582 -28.33 22.05 -15.42
C ARG A 582 -26.90 21.98 -15.98
N ILE A 583 -26.52 20.92 -16.71
CA ILE A 583 -25.25 20.87 -17.46
C ILE A 583 -25.26 21.91 -18.60
N GLN A 584 -26.36 22.08 -19.33
CA GLN A 584 -26.47 23.09 -20.39
C GLN A 584 -26.32 24.51 -19.81
N GLU A 585 -26.98 24.79 -18.68
CA GLU A 585 -26.82 26.05 -17.95
C GLU A 585 -25.36 26.26 -17.51
N PHE A 586 -24.72 25.23 -16.96
CA PHE A 586 -23.33 25.30 -16.53
C PHE A 586 -22.38 25.59 -17.70
N LEU A 587 -22.51 24.89 -18.83
CA LEU A 587 -21.70 25.15 -20.02
C LEU A 587 -21.94 26.57 -20.57
N THR A 588 -23.19 27.04 -20.52
CA THR A 588 -23.55 28.42 -20.90
C THR A 588 -22.91 29.44 -19.97
N ALA A 589 -22.86 29.17 -18.66
CA ALA A 589 -22.25 30.07 -17.68
C ALA A 589 -20.72 30.17 -17.85
N VAL A 590 -20.06 29.07 -18.22
CA VAL A 590 -18.60 29.04 -18.39
C VAL A 590 -18.14 29.57 -19.76
N TRP A 591 -18.78 29.16 -20.86
CA TRP A 591 -18.31 29.43 -22.23
C TRP A 591 -19.28 30.25 -23.08
N GLY A 592 -20.40 30.69 -22.52
CA GLY A 592 -21.41 31.49 -23.20
C GLY A 592 -22.35 30.67 -24.09
N LYS A 593 -23.48 31.29 -24.44
CA LYS A 593 -24.55 30.66 -25.23
C LYS A 593 -24.12 30.33 -26.66
N ASP A 594 -23.25 31.16 -27.25
CA ASP A 594 -22.82 31.03 -28.65
C ASP A 594 -22.01 29.75 -28.92
N THR A 595 -21.41 29.15 -27.89
CA THR A 595 -20.59 27.93 -28.00
C THR A 595 -21.30 26.68 -27.48
N LEU A 596 -22.52 26.82 -26.94
CA LEU A 596 -23.25 25.76 -26.24
C LEU A 596 -23.40 24.49 -27.08
N ASP A 597 -23.88 24.60 -28.32
CA ASP A 597 -24.12 23.44 -29.20
C ASP A 597 -22.82 22.66 -29.46
N THR A 598 -21.71 23.38 -29.70
CA THR A 598 -20.40 22.77 -29.95
C THR A 598 -19.85 22.12 -28.67
N ASN A 599 -20.00 22.77 -27.52
CA ASN A 599 -19.56 22.23 -26.23
C ASN A 599 -20.36 20.97 -25.83
N MET A 600 -21.69 21.00 -26.02
CA MET A 600 -22.57 19.86 -25.78
C MET A 600 -22.19 18.67 -26.66
N GLN A 601 -21.97 18.92 -27.96
CA GLN A 601 -21.56 17.88 -28.90
C GLN A 601 -20.20 17.28 -28.55
N TRP A 602 -19.22 18.12 -28.22
CA TRP A 602 -17.88 17.68 -27.82
C TRP A 602 -17.91 16.87 -26.51
N LEU A 603 -18.70 17.30 -25.52
CA LEU A 603 -18.85 16.61 -24.25
C LEU A 603 -19.53 15.25 -24.44
N ALA A 604 -20.60 15.19 -25.24
CA ALA A 604 -21.28 13.95 -25.56
C ALA A 604 -20.35 12.93 -26.23
N GLU A 605 -19.56 13.35 -27.22
CA GLU A 605 -18.56 12.48 -27.87
C GLU A 605 -17.53 11.93 -26.88
N SER A 606 -17.16 12.73 -25.88
CA SER A 606 -16.22 12.35 -24.83
C SER A 606 -16.83 11.37 -23.81
N LEU A 607 -18.15 11.24 -23.77
CA LEU A 607 -18.90 10.39 -22.84
C LEU A 607 -19.54 9.18 -23.56
N ASP A 608 -18.89 8.67 -24.61
CA ASP A 608 -19.30 7.47 -25.36
C ASP A 608 -20.65 7.67 -26.06
N LYS A 609 -20.71 8.67 -26.96
CA LYS A 609 -21.87 8.96 -27.82
C LYS A 609 -22.17 7.83 -28.80
N LYS A 610 -23.43 7.41 -28.88
CA LYS A 610 -23.89 6.47 -29.91
C LYS A 610 -24.37 7.20 -31.15
N ALA A 611 -24.27 6.56 -32.31
CA ALA A 611 -24.67 7.15 -33.60
C ALA A 611 -26.15 7.56 -33.67
N SER A 612 -27.03 6.92 -32.89
CA SER A 612 -28.47 7.19 -32.85
C SER A 612 -28.90 8.22 -31.81
N GLU A 613 -27.99 8.76 -31.01
CA GLU A 613 -28.28 9.65 -29.87
C GLU A 613 -27.90 11.09 -30.20
N THR A 614 -28.71 12.05 -29.75
CA THR A 614 -28.31 13.46 -29.74
C THR A 614 -27.24 13.71 -28.67
N ALA A 615 -26.64 14.91 -28.65
CA ALA A 615 -25.71 15.29 -27.59
C ALA A 615 -26.39 15.27 -26.21
N GLU A 616 -27.62 15.79 -26.14
CA GLU A 616 -28.42 15.79 -24.92
C GLU A 616 -28.74 14.36 -24.45
N ASP A 617 -29.24 13.50 -25.35
CA ASP A 617 -29.56 12.09 -25.02
C ASP A 617 -28.36 11.35 -24.45
N THR A 618 -27.17 11.61 -25.00
CA THR A 618 -25.92 10.99 -24.57
C THR A 618 -25.56 11.41 -23.14
N ILE A 619 -25.60 12.71 -22.85
CA ILE A 619 -25.28 13.26 -21.54
C ILE A 619 -26.31 12.79 -20.50
N ARG A 620 -27.59 12.82 -20.84
CA ARG A 620 -28.69 12.31 -20.01
C ARG A 620 -28.49 10.84 -19.66
N ARG A 621 -28.20 10.00 -20.66
CA ARG A 621 -27.90 8.58 -20.46
C ARG A 621 -26.68 8.37 -19.57
N TYR A 622 -25.60 9.14 -19.78
CA TYR A 622 -24.40 9.05 -18.95
C TYR A 622 -24.73 9.35 -17.48
N LEU A 623 -25.46 10.44 -17.22
CA LEU A 623 -25.87 10.88 -15.88
C LEU A 623 -26.73 9.83 -15.17
N ALA A 624 -27.73 9.26 -15.83
CA ALA A 624 -28.63 8.26 -15.25
C ALA A 624 -27.96 6.90 -14.98
N SER A 625 -27.00 6.47 -15.81
CA SER A 625 -26.52 5.07 -15.83
C SER A 625 -25.04 4.85 -15.48
N LYS A 626 -24.16 5.82 -15.74
CA LYS A 626 -22.71 5.67 -15.60
C LYS A 626 -22.11 6.59 -14.54
N PHE A 627 -22.56 7.85 -14.44
CA PHE A 627 -21.99 8.86 -13.54
C PHE A 627 -21.77 8.35 -12.10
N TYR A 628 -22.77 7.70 -11.51
CA TYR A 628 -22.67 7.25 -10.13
C TYR A 628 -21.56 6.20 -9.90
N LYS A 629 -21.28 5.36 -10.90
CA LYS A 629 -20.19 4.38 -10.82
C LYS A 629 -18.82 5.07 -10.82
N ASP A 630 -18.64 6.07 -11.68
CA ASP A 630 -17.42 6.87 -11.75
C ASP A 630 -17.20 7.67 -10.44
N HIS A 631 -18.29 8.22 -9.90
CA HIS A 631 -18.31 8.92 -8.62
C HIS A 631 -17.91 7.98 -7.46
N MET A 632 -18.50 6.78 -7.40
CA MET A 632 -18.11 5.77 -6.39
C MET A 632 -16.65 5.36 -6.51
N GLN A 633 -16.10 5.24 -7.73
CA GLN A 633 -14.70 4.92 -7.95
C GLN A 633 -13.78 6.03 -7.43
N THR A 634 -14.07 7.28 -7.81
CA THR A 634 -13.30 8.47 -7.42
C THR A 634 -13.21 8.61 -5.89
N TYR A 635 -14.33 8.40 -5.21
CA TYR A 635 -14.42 8.52 -3.75
C TYR A 635 -14.20 7.18 -3.02
N LYS A 636 -13.53 6.19 -3.63
CA LYS A 636 -13.16 4.90 -2.99
C LYS A 636 -14.32 4.19 -2.26
N LYS A 637 -15.50 4.15 -2.88
CA LYS A 637 -16.76 3.62 -2.30
C LYS A 637 -17.21 4.37 -1.03
N ARG A 638 -16.92 5.67 -0.96
CA ARG A 638 -17.43 6.64 0.03
C ARG A 638 -18.05 7.84 -0.71
N PRO A 639 -19.07 7.64 -1.55
CA PRO A 639 -19.63 8.70 -2.38
C PRO A 639 -20.18 9.84 -1.51
N ILE A 640 -19.97 11.08 -1.96
CA ILE A 640 -20.49 12.28 -1.29
C ILE A 640 -21.81 12.79 -1.90
N TYR A 641 -22.01 12.64 -3.20
CA TYR A 641 -23.32 12.72 -3.84
C TYR A 641 -23.99 11.36 -3.77
N TRP A 642 -25.10 11.25 -3.05
CA TRP A 642 -25.81 10.00 -2.81
C TRP A 642 -26.95 9.83 -3.80
N LEU A 643 -27.00 8.67 -4.45
CA LEU A 643 -28.01 8.35 -5.44
C LEU A 643 -29.21 7.68 -4.78
N PHE A 644 -30.29 8.44 -4.60
CA PHE A 644 -31.61 7.89 -4.31
C PHE A 644 -32.21 7.32 -5.59
N SER A 645 -32.72 6.09 -5.53
CA SER A 645 -33.20 5.39 -6.73
C SER A 645 -34.41 4.51 -6.42
N SER A 646 -35.42 4.57 -7.28
CA SER A 646 -36.63 3.74 -7.19
C SER A 646 -36.38 2.25 -7.44
N GLY A 647 -35.31 1.90 -8.15
CA GLY A 647 -34.97 0.52 -8.45
C GLY A 647 -34.39 0.32 -9.84
N LYS A 648 -34.61 -0.88 -10.38
CA LYS A 648 -33.98 -1.35 -11.63
C LYS A 648 -34.58 -0.71 -12.88
N GLN A 649 -35.83 -0.26 -12.83
CA GLN A 649 -36.49 0.41 -13.95
C GLN A 649 -36.08 1.89 -14.03
N GLY A 650 -35.40 2.42 -13.01
CA GLY A 650 -34.93 3.81 -12.98
C GLY A 650 -36.06 4.82 -13.05
N ALA A 651 -37.26 4.47 -12.55
CA ALA A 651 -38.45 5.31 -12.65
C ALA A 651 -38.21 6.70 -12.03
N PHE A 652 -37.48 6.75 -10.92
CA PHE A 652 -36.97 7.97 -10.33
C PHE A 652 -35.54 7.77 -9.82
N GLN A 653 -34.69 8.75 -10.10
CA GLN A 653 -33.34 8.84 -9.58
C GLN A 653 -33.03 10.30 -9.25
N ALA A 654 -32.39 10.54 -8.11
CA ALA A 654 -31.92 11.87 -7.74
C ALA A 654 -30.63 11.78 -6.94
N LEU A 655 -29.73 12.74 -7.15
CA LEU A 655 -28.57 12.94 -6.31
C LEU A 655 -28.92 13.86 -5.15
N VAL A 656 -28.39 13.54 -3.98
CA VAL A 656 -28.40 14.42 -2.82
C VAL A 656 -26.99 14.55 -2.28
N TYR A 657 -26.55 15.78 -2.04
CA TYR A 657 -25.23 15.99 -1.45
C TYR A 657 -25.26 15.71 0.06
N LEU A 658 -24.40 14.80 0.53
CA LEU A 658 -24.23 14.42 1.95
C LEU A 658 -24.22 15.62 2.88
N HIS A 659 -23.43 16.65 2.57
CA HIS A 659 -23.29 17.82 3.44
C HIS A 659 -24.50 18.75 3.41
N ARG A 660 -25.41 18.63 2.45
CA ARG A 660 -26.67 19.39 2.37
C ARG A 660 -27.91 18.61 2.80
N TYR A 661 -27.78 17.30 3.00
CA TYR A 661 -28.88 16.50 3.53
C TYR A 661 -29.32 17.00 4.92
N ASN A 662 -30.64 17.12 5.12
CA ASN A 662 -31.26 17.39 6.41
C ASN A 662 -32.57 16.60 6.57
N GLU A 663 -33.19 16.70 7.75
CA GLU A 663 -34.39 15.94 8.12
C GLU A 663 -35.59 16.19 7.19
N SER A 664 -35.62 17.32 6.47
CA SER A 664 -36.69 17.65 5.53
C SER A 664 -36.46 17.11 4.11
N THR A 665 -35.24 16.68 3.76
CA THR A 665 -34.86 16.31 2.40
C THR A 665 -35.74 15.20 1.81
N LEU A 666 -36.04 14.14 2.57
CA LEU A 666 -36.88 13.04 2.07
C LEU A 666 -38.34 13.46 1.89
N ALA A 667 -38.87 14.29 2.79
CA ALA A 667 -40.22 14.81 2.68
C ALA A 667 -40.37 15.69 1.43
N ARG A 668 -39.39 16.57 1.16
CA ARG A 668 -39.34 17.41 -0.04
C ARG A 668 -39.16 16.59 -1.32
N MET A 669 -38.26 15.60 -1.32
CA MET A 669 -38.11 14.67 -2.44
C MET A 669 -39.44 14.00 -2.81
N ARG A 670 -40.23 13.63 -1.80
CA ARG A 670 -41.55 13.04 -1.99
C ARG A 670 -42.55 14.02 -2.58
N THR A 671 -42.67 15.22 -2.03
CA THR A 671 -43.72 16.19 -2.40
C THR A 671 -43.43 16.94 -3.70
N GLU A 672 -42.18 17.35 -3.92
CA GLU A 672 -41.80 18.19 -5.06
C GLU A 672 -41.41 17.38 -6.30
N TYR A 673 -40.98 16.12 -6.12
CA TYR A 673 -40.46 15.31 -7.23
C TYR A 673 -41.28 14.04 -7.47
N VAL A 674 -41.37 13.14 -6.49
CA VAL A 674 -41.98 11.81 -6.69
C VAL A 674 -43.48 11.90 -6.96
N MET A 675 -44.23 12.64 -6.14
CA MET A 675 -45.68 12.77 -6.33
C MET A 675 -46.04 13.44 -7.66
N PRO A 676 -45.42 14.57 -8.07
CA PRO A 676 -45.65 15.15 -9.40
C PRO A 676 -45.29 14.20 -10.54
N LEU A 677 -44.21 13.42 -10.40
CA LEU A 677 -43.81 12.46 -11.41
C LEU A 677 -44.85 11.34 -11.60
N ILE A 678 -45.43 10.82 -10.52
CA ILE A 678 -46.54 9.85 -10.60
C ILE A 678 -47.69 10.43 -11.44
N SER A 679 -48.09 11.68 -11.18
CA SER A 679 -49.16 12.34 -11.95
C SER A 679 -48.78 12.53 -13.43
N LYS A 680 -47.55 12.97 -13.73
CA LYS A 680 -47.07 13.16 -15.11
C LYS A 680 -47.01 11.84 -15.88
N MET A 681 -46.50 10.78 -15.27
CA MET A 681 -46.44 9.45 -15.90
C MET A 681 -47.83 8.88 -16.17
N SER A 682 -48.79 9.09 -15.27
CA SER A 682 -50.18 8.67 -15.48
C SER A 682 -50.84 9.42 -16.64
N ALA A 683 -50.58 10.73 -16.77
CA ALA A 683 -51.07 11.50 -17.91
C ALA A 683 -50.45 11.01 -19.24
N MET A 684 -49.15 10.70 -19.26
CA MET A 684 -48.47 10.16 -20.43
C MET A 684 -48.98 8.76 -20.81
N ALA A 685 -49.24 7.89 -19.83
CA ALA A 685 -49.81 6.56 -20.06
C ALA A 685 -51.18 6.65 -20.74
N ASN A 686 -52.08 7.49 -20.21
CA ASN A 686 -53.40 7.72 -20.80
C ASN A 686 -53.31 8.30 -22.23
N SER A 687 -52.32 9.17 -22.49
CA SER A 687 -52.08 9.71 -23.84
C SER A 687 -51.63 8.62 -24.81
N LEU A 688 -50.67 7.78 -24.39
CA LEU A 688 -50.19 6.66 -25.20
C LEU A 688 -51.30 5.63 -25.49
N GLU A 689 -52.15 5.33 -24.52
CA GLU A 689 -53.33 4.47 -24.71
C GLU A 689 -54.27 5.04 -25.76
N SER A 690 -54.63 6.33 -25.64
CA SER A 690 -55.48 7.00 -26.63
C SER A 690 -54.84 7.03 -28.03
N GLU A 691 -53.53 7.24 -28.10
CA GLU A 691 -52.79 7.22 -29.36
C GLU A 691 -52.67 5.83 -30.00
N ILE A 692 -52.67 4.76 -29.19
CA ILE A 692 -52.70 3.37 -29.66
C ILE A 692 -54.07 3.05 -30.24
N GLU A 693 -55.15 3.44 -29.56
CA GLU A 693 -56.53 3.23 -30.01
C GLU A 693 -56.83 3.96 -31.33
N ASN A 694 -56.20 5.11 -31.56
CA ASN A 694 -56.42 5.97 -32.73
C ASN A 694 -55.36 5.81 -33.84
N SER A 695 -54.38 4.91 -33.73
CA SER A 695 -53.35 4.70 -34.76
C SER A 695 -53.76 3.61 -35.74
N ASP A 696 -53.66 3.88 -37.04
CA ASP A 696 -53.91 2.89 -38.10
C ASP A 696 -52.65 2.10 -38.51
N SER A 697 -51.49 2.42 -37.91
CA SER A 697 -50.19 1.82 -38.27
C SER A 697 -49.78 0.72 -37.30
N ALA A 698 -49.81 -0.53 -37.74
CA ALA A 698 -49.42 -1.69 -36.93
C ALA A 698 -47.99 -1.59 -36.36
N ALA A 699 -47.07 -0.91 -37.06
CA ALA A 699 -45.70 -0.70 -36.59
C ALA A 699 -45.62 0.35 -35.47
N GLU A 700 -46.43 1.42 -35.56
CA GLU A 700 -46.50 2.45 -34.51
C GLU A 700 -47.24 1.93 -33.27
N ILE A 701 -48.36 1.22 -33.44
CA ILE A 701 -49.08 0.54 -32.37
C ILE A 701 -48.12 -0.30 -31.54
N LYS A 702 -47.38 -1.21 -32.19
CA LYS A 702 -46.43 -2.10 -31.49
C LYS A 702 -45.30 -1.34 -30.78
N ARG A 703 -44.85 -0.21 -31.32
CA ARG A 703 -43.83 0.65 -30.67
C ARG A 703 -44.40 1.31 -29.41
N LYS A 704 -45.60 1.91 -29.51
CA LYS A 704 -46.27 2.59 -28.41
C LYS A 704 -46.72 1.61 -27.33
N GLU A 705 -47.18 0.42 -27.68
CA GLU A 705 -47.48 -0.65 -26.72
C GLU A 705 -46.27 -1.04 -25.87
N LYS A 706 -45.08 -1.12 -26.50
CA LYS A 706 -43.82 -1.38 -25.78
C LYS A 706 -43.44 -0.24 -24.85
N GLU A 707 -43.64 1.00 -25.29
CA GLU A 707 -43.39 2.20 -24.49
C GLU A 707 -44.34 2.28 -23.28
N LEU A 708 -45.64 2.07 -23.51
CA LEU A 708 -46.65 1.99 -22.45
C LEU A 708 -46.36 0.87 -21.46
N GLN A 709 -45.95 -0.32 -21.94
CA GLN A 709 -45.55 -1.42 -21.07
C GLN A 709 -44.35 -1.06 -20.18
N ASN A 710 -43.37 -0.32 -20.71
CA ASN A 710 -42.23 0.17 -19.92
C ASN A 710 -42.69 1.22 -18.90
N LEU A 711 -43.57 2.14 -19.30
CA LEU A 711 -44.11 3.18 -18.44
C LEU A 711 -44.91 2.58 -17.26
N HIS A 712 -45.74 1.56 -17.51
CA HIS A 712 -46.45 0.83 -16.45
C HIS A 712 -45.51 0.14 -15.45
N LYS A 713 -44.39 -0.43 -15.92
CA LYS A 713 -43.37 -1.01 -15.02
C LYS A 713 -42.72 0.07 -14.16
N GLN A 714 -42.39 1.22 -14.75
CA GLN A 714 -41.80 2.33 -14.02
C GLN A 714 -42.79 2.93 -13.01
N GLN A 715 -44.09 3.07 -13.36
CA GLN A 715 -45.11 3.53 -12.42
C GLN A 715 -45.27 2.58 -11.22
N ALA A 716 -45.31 1.27 -11.45
CA ALA A 716 -45.39 0.28 -10.37
C ALA A 716 -44.16 0.36 -9.43
N GLU A 717 -42.96 0.53 -9.99
CA GLU A 717 -41.74 0.76 -9.22
C GLU A 717 -41.81 2.08 -8.44
N LEU A 718 -42.27 3.16 -9.06
CA LEU A 718 -42.37 4.49 -8.47
C LEU A 718 -43.37 4.54 -7.31
N SER A 719 -44.53 3.88 -7.44
CA SER A 719 -45.50 3.74 -6.34
C SER A 719 -44.89 3.00 -5.15
N THR A 720 -44.16 1.91 -5.41
CA THR A 720 -43.44 1.17 -4.35
C THR A 720 -42.37 2.03 -3.67
N PHE A 721 -41.66 2.85 -4.45
CA PHE A 721 -40.67 3.78 -3.93
C PHE A 721 -41.30 4.90 -3.11
N GLU A 722 -42.44 5.47 -3.54
CA GLU A 722 -43.17 6.50 -2.81
C GLU A 722 -43.59 6.03 -1.41
N GLU A 723 -44.10 4.81 -1.30
CA GLU A 723 -44.51 4.23 0.00
C GLU A 723 -43.32 4.08 0.95
N LYS A 724 -42.18 3.60 0.45
CA LYS A 724 -40.93 3.50 1.21
C LYS A 724 -40.43 4.88 1.61
N LEU A 725 -40.38 5.81 0.66
CA LEU A 725 -39.91 7.17 0.88
C LEU A 725 -40.74 7.88 1.95
N ARG A 726 -42.07 7.69 1.94
CA ARG A 726 -42.97 8.18 3.00
C ARG A 726 -42.56 7.63 4.38
N HIS A 727 -42.37 6.32 4.48
CA HIS A 727 -41.97 5.69 5.74
C HIS A 727 -40.64 6.24 6.28
N TYR A 728 -39.63 6.41 5.42
CA TYR A 728 -38.34 6.98 5.83
C TYR A 728 -38.41 8.49 6.11
N ALA A 729 -39.26 9.24 5.40
CA ALA A 729 -39.49 10.66 5.67
C ALA A 729 -40.09 10.87 7.08
N ASP A 730 -40.99 9.99 7.51
CA ASP A 730 -41.58 10.03 8.86
C ASP A 730 -40.54 9.77 9.98
N GLN A 731 -39.45 9.05 9.67
CA GLN A 731 -38.38 8.78 10.63
C GLN A 731 -37.50 10.01 10.90
N ARG A 732 -37.54 11.05 10.04
CA ARG A 732 -36.71 12.27 10.16
C ARG A 732 -35.25 11.98 10.46
N ILE A 733 -34.64 11.13 9.63
CA ILE A 733 -33.25 10.70 9.81
C ILE A 733 -32.33 11.91 9.83
N SER A 734 -31.47 12.00 10.84
CA SER A 734 -30.39 12.98 10.92
C SER A 734 -29.01 12.33 10.75
N LEU A 735 -28.07 13.12 10.23
CA LEU A 735 -26.72 12.67 9.94
C LEU A 735 -25.72 13.30 10.91
N ASP A 736 -24.79 12.49 11.41
CA ASP A 736 -23.54 12.98 11.97
C ASP A 736 -22.44 12.68 10.95
N LEU A 737 -21.92 13.70 10.29
CA LEU A 737 -20.86 13.54 9.28
C LEU A 737 -19.63 12.81 9.83
N ASP A 738 -19.33 12.95 11.13
CA ASP A 738 -18.17 12.30 11.73
C ASP A 738 -18.30 10.77 11.82
N ASP A 739 -19.52 10.23 11.78
CA ASP A 739 -19.73 8.77 11.66
C ASP A 739 -19.18 8.22 10.33
N GLY A 740 -18.95 9.09 9.35
CA GLY A 740 -18.45 8.77 8.01
C GLY A 740 -19.56 8.33 7.07
N VAL A 741 -19.20 8.16 5.79
CA VAL A 741 -20.18 7.84 4.75
C VAL A 741 -20.80 6.48 4.99
N LYS A 742 -20.02 5.46 5.38
CA LYS A 742 -20.53 4.08 5.55
C LYS A 742 -21.70 3.98 6.53
N VAL A 743 -21.54 4.57 7.70
CA VAL A 743 -22.54 4.49 8.77
C VAL A 743 -23.78 5.28 8.37
N ASN A 744 -23.59 6.50 7.88
CA ASN A 744 -24.70 7.36 7.48
C ASN A 744 -25.47 6.84 6.26
N TYR A 745 -24.78 6.32 5.25
CA TYR A 745 -25.39 5.73 4.06
C TYR A 745 -26.26 4.51 4.42
N GLY A 746 -25.83 3.73 5.41
CA GLY A 746 -26.58 2.56 5.90
C GLY A 746 -27.92 2.89 6.57
N LYS A 747 -28.17 4.15 6.97
CA LYS A 747 -29.42 4.59 7.61
C LYS A 747 -30.61 4.58 6.65
N PHE A 748 -30.37 4.64 5.33
CA PHE A 748 -31.42 4.79 4.31
C PHE A 748 -31.88 3.46 3.68
N GLY A 749 -31.28 2.35 4.08
CA GLY A 749 -31.63 1.04 3.54
C GLY A 749 -31.60 1.00 2.02
N ASP A 750 -32.65 0.46 1.40
CA ASP A 750 -32.76 0.28 -0.04
C ASP A 750 -33.28 1.50 -0.82
N LEU A 751 -33.43 2.67 -0.17
CA LEU A 751 -33.69 3.94 -0.88
C LEU A 751 -32.48 4.42 -1.68
N LEU A 752 -31.28 4.04 -1.24
CA LEU A 752 -30.02 4.40 -1.88
C LEU A 752 -29.53 3.28 -2.79
N ALA A 753 -28.90 3.66 -3.91
CA ALA A 753 -28.26 2.70 -4.81
C ALA A 753 -27.00 2.06 -4.17
N GLU A 754 -26.62 0.86 -4.61
CA GLU A 754 -25.30 0.26 -4.29
C GLU A 754 -24.94 0.15 -2.79
N VAL A 755 -25.94 0.04 -1.90
CA VAL A 755 -25.74 0.05 -0.43
C VAL A 755 -24.71 -0.98 0.02
N LYS A 756 -24.81 -2.22 -0.48
CA LYS A 756 -23.85 -3.29 -0.15
C LYS A 756 -22.41 -2.92 -0.53
N ALA A 757 -22.20 -2.24 -1.65
CA ALA A 757 -20.88 -1.82 -2.09
C ALA A 757 -20.29 -0.71 -1.20
N VAL A 758 -21.13 0.16 -0.64
CA VAL A 758 -20.72 1.24 0.27
C VAL A 758 -20.50 0.71 1.69
N THR A 759 -21.52 0.07 2.29
CA THR A 759 -21.52 -0.34 3.69
C THR A 759 -20.72 -1.61 3.96
N GLY A 760 -20.47 -2.42 2.93
CA GLY A 760 -19.94 -3.79 3.06
C GLY A 760 -21.07 -4.82 3.20
N GLU A 761 -20.75 -6.09 2.97
CA GLU A 761 -21.63 -7.21 3.32
C GLU A 761 -21.70 -7.29 4.85
N LYS A 762 -22.91 -7.22 5.40
CA LYS A 762 -23.16 -7.47 6.82
C LYS A 762 -23.01 -8.96 7.14
#